data_AF-A0A2E8K2E4-F1
#
_entry.id   AF-A0A2E8K2E4-F1
#
_cell.length_a   1.000
_cell.length_b   1.000
_cell.length_c   1.000
_cell.angle_alpha   90.00
_cell.angle_beta   90.00
_cell.angle_gamma   90.00
#
_symmetry.space_group_name_H-M   'P 1'
#
loop_
_entity.id
_entity.type
_entity.pdbx_description
1 polymer ?
#
loop_
_entity_poly.entity_id
_entity_poly.type
_entity_poly.pdbx_seq_one_letter_code
_entity_poly.pdbx_strand_id
1 'polypeptide(L)'
;MAIRDKYFPGSTVSRYLPPGEHSWSEAIYQSGKPVLDAELNLSQEVGKEIRRLIQHHETPSGWLRGPVPPSLTDFSFGNPAGGYPADSFYMVNRTAIVAQMPVTVAYTENTEPQNLIQLSPATLDNGTPANVKRTDFVFLEVFRALVSPSPHASGSITVLTFPTTGSITINGVALTPAGGPRGVGIGADNYDNTLASAAAIAADIRDAINDSSNSWAGVVTAEIDISVAEQVNIKATDAFAGAAGNAIGFIESTGGAEFTLDPLVGNLTGGVDTPNKPTQATIYRNGNILAPAGVNLPDRIADPTIGTESTKRVQIQYNIRKTNQTEAVNFQVTNGFIGANWIAATTVPSTADSEVRAQATQVAPVGRYRFVPADGVTVLAYIEVTGVGAIALGDTIDVNGVTLTAANPAVNPDEFDPTGAPGAIATNIVTAITASVGTVAASASGSLIAIVPAVSGDNVTLSSVLTTSTSVITAVNSAVSYQTVDNGLYISGDGTQKAATDLGTVDGYSYAIPMCFVFRRNDASTTGGFDPANNTNGALAHDHAPFNNTHLTGGATAIPASTSDRPDQRFHDVIVSGDVLDLRRQVSPGGVDLKAELESQMTALLDGSMHTWAIDTEDITELGNSSGDVSSVYLVCNEIGDQDNVNGETIGKWDHIRRRFADQPVVERRIFPITSDAPSGTNPGLFMDPTRAGWEAGQVININLGQLDASGLGDWVPTASPVVVTNQWPAGTTITNVLRVVHDDGNYAAPIDQNVEVDLISGVGTDHVQITLAPNNAQANGGVNGDPDYDVVPTVAGTSARRIFVELEISYPAGVGISATPDEIIGGSPTVTPYHGSALEYDTSKRPTDFEDLQPPAYRPGYREVMMEYICNDGLTVPVSGSPITEEVVSGSGIDLIMSRRFYGIKGGAPALMSVTDIGGGLGAVPIDDAATTWGNSARKIVLSGAGVAPGVQSKCSVEYFAQDPIPDFSSPGDRYQIAVYFRSNAPQTVGVMGGFPATSPLPDNLNLEPLVMSRNLWTNTTSVGSLDLAFPYSNPSDQIAVNADQQIGVNPPFPGEWALMSLAKISVGDFDAETGLLNLHQMVPVDPNSDFSFSSRAWDHEFRGHYRIADVNAYRPTAMAQPLSGVATHKVFFPFLAQTSADNVYFRKGEVVLVVVSRYALLDGDNVVRFTDSGTDTCAAVYRTRGLLLLASER
;
A
#
# COMPACT_ATOMS: atom_id res chain seq x y z
N MET A 1 24.11 -32.45 1.71
CA MET A 1 24.99 -32.67 2.88
C MET A 1 25.58 -34.08 3.02
N ALA A 2 25.13 -35.13 2.31
CA ALA A 2 25.44 -36.53 2.68
C ALA A 2 26.83 -37.13 2.31
N ILE A 3 27.71 -36.46 1.54
CA ILE A 3 29.00 -37.05 1.12
C ILE A 3 30.17 -36.69 2.05
N ARG A 4 30.08 -35.62 2.85
CA ARG A 4 31.24 -35.04 3.56
C ARG A 4 31.44 -35.56 4.98
N ASP A 5 30.38 -35.94 5.69
CA ASP A 5 30.48 -36.65 6.99
C ASP A 5 31.10 -38.05 6.86
N LYS A 6 31.20 -38.57 5.62
CA LYS A 6 31.78 -39.88 5.31
C LYS A 6 33.31 -39.93 5.39
N TYR A 7 34.00 -38.79 5.27
CA TYR A 7 35.48 -38.75 5.19
C TYR A 7 36.18 -38.49 6.54
N PHE A 8 35.43 -38.12 7.58
CA PHE A 8 35.95 -37.94 8.94
C PHE A 8 35.12 -38.67 10.02
N PRO A 9 34.84 -39.98 9.89
CA PRO A 9 34.16 -40.71 10.96
C PRO A 9 35.18 -41.02 12.08
N GLY A 10 35.15 -40.24 13.16
CA GLY A 10 35.82 -40.61 14.42
C GLY A 10 37.29 -40.21 14.60
N SER A 11 37.81 -39.19 13.90
CA SER A 11 39.10 -38.60 14.30
C SER A 11 38.89 -37.58 15.43
N THR A 12 39.50 -37.82 16.60
CA THR A 12 39.47 -36.96 17.79
C THR A 12 40.21 -35.63 17.66
N VAL A 13 40.76 -35.29 16.48
CA VAL A 13 41.68 -34.16 16.31
C VAL A 13 41.32 -33.22 15.14
N SER A 14 40.41 -33.61 14.23
CA SER A 14 40.06 -32.79 13.05
C SER A 14 38.55 -32.78 12.81
N ARG A 15 37.96 -31.59 12.58
CA ARG A 15 36.53 -31.39 12.32
C ARG A 15 36.28 -30.37 11.20
N TYR A 16 35.11 -30.45 10.58
CA TYR A 16 34.67 -29.50 9.55
C TYR A 16 33.66 -28.50 10.10
N LEU A 17 33.86 -27.21 9.80
CA LEU A 17 33.02 -26.10 10.24
C LEU A 17 32.47 -25.37 9.01
N PRO A 18 31.19 -25.54 8.63
CA PRO A 18 30.64 -24.87 7.47
C PRO A 18 30.37 -23.39 7.78
N PRO A 19 30.75 -22.45 6.90
CA PRO A 19 30.40 -21.04 7.06
C PRO A 19 28.96 -20.69 6.66
N GLY A 20 28.30 -21.51 5.83
CA GLY A 20 27.05 -21.17 5.11
C GLY A 20 25.93 -20.58 5.96
N GLU A 21 25.24 -21.40 6.76
CA GLU A 21 24.10 -20.94 7.57
C GLU A 21 24.51 -20.22 8.85
N HIS A 22 25.82 -20.12 9.13
CA HIS A 22 26.33 -19.46 10.31
C HIS A 22 26.68 -17.98 10.07
N SER A 23 26.76 -17.51 8.82
CA SER A 23 27.10 -16.11 8.48
C SER A 23 28.39 -15.61 9.15
N TRP A 24 29.43 -16.46 9.21
CA TRP A 24 30.74 -16.06 9.73
C TRP A 24 31.45 -15.13 8.75
N SER A 25 31.88 -13.95 9.21
CA SER A 25 32.73 -13.04 8.42
C SER A 25 34.22 -13.27 8.67
N GLU A 26 34.60 -13.63 9.90
CA GLU A 26 36.00 -13.80 10.28
C GLU A 26 36.16 -14.77 11.47
N ALA A 27 37.30 -15.47 11.52
CA ALA A 27 37.76 -16.21 12.69
C ALA A 27 38.88 -15.42 13.39
N ILE A 28 38.72 -15.19 14.68
CA ILE A 28 39.63 -14.40 15.51
C ILE A 28 40.53 -15.34 16.33
N TYR A 29 41.82 -15.32 16.00
CA TYR A 29 42.84 -16.08 16.71
C TYR A 29 43.24 -15.37 18.01
N GLN A 30 43.34 -16.13 19.09
CA GLN A 30 43.70 -15.59 20.40
C GLN A 30 45.18 -15.76 20.69
N SER A 31 45.79 -14.71 21.24
CA SER A 31 47.17 -14.78 21.70
C SER A 31 47.33 -15.84 22.79
N GLY A 32 48.34 -16.70 22.66
CA GLY A 32 48.63 -17.77 23.63
C GLY A 32 47.70 -18.98 23.58
N LYS A 33 46.77 -19.07 22.61
CA LYS A 33 45.90 -20.24 22.41
C LYS A 33 46.33 -21.05 21.16
N PRO A 34 46.13 -22.38 21.15
CA PRO A 34 46.47 -23.21 20.02
C PRO A 34 45.53 -22.94 18.82
N VAL A 35 46.11 -22.89 17.62
CA VAL A 35 45.36 -22.79 16.36
C VAL A 35 45.04 -24.19 15.85
N LEU A 36 43.75 -24.48 15.65
CA LEU A 36 43.27 -25.77 15.16
C LEU A 36 43.19 -25.79 13.63
N ASP A 37 43.37 -26.97 13.02
CA ASP A 37 43.27 -27.18 11.57
C ASP A 37 41.85 -26.86 11.04
N ALA A 38 40.82 -27.18 11.82
CA ALA A 38 39.43 -26.86 11.53
C ALA A 38 39.19 -25.34 11.36
N GLU A 39 39.88 -24.52 12.17
CA GLU A 39 39.75 -23.06 12.13
C GLU A 39 40.49 -22.46 10.93
N LEU A 40 41.65 -23.01 10.57
CA LEU A 40 42.37 -22.63 9.35
C LEU A 40 41.54 -22.95 8.09
N ASN A 41 40.89 -24.11 8.07
CA ASN A 41 39.98 -24.49 6.99
C ASN A 41 38.76 -23.56 6.93
N LEU A 42 38.17 -23.22 8.09
CA LEU A 42 37.08 -22.25 8.17
C LEU A 42 37.50 -20.88 7.61
N SER A 43 38.65 -20.33 8.00
CA SER A 43 39.14 -19.05 7.46
C SER A 43 39.30 -19.08 5.93
N GLN A 44 39.79 -20.21 5.38
CA GLN A 44 39.91 -20.38 3.93
C GLN A 44 38.55 -20.46 3.24
N GLU A 45 37.58 -21.16 3.83
CA GLU A 45 36.24 -21.28 3.28
C GLU A 45 35.44 -19.99 3.40
N VAL A 46 35.49 -19.30 4.54
CA VAL A 46 34.93 -17.95 4.72
C VAL A 46 35.52 -17.02 3.66
N GLY A 47 36.84 -17.01 3.48
CA GLY A 47 37.47 -16.18 2.45
C GLY A 47 37.13 -16.59 1.00
N LYS A 48 36.77 -17.85 0.74
CA LYS A 48 36.27 -18.31 -0.57
C LYS A 48 34.81 -17.93 -0.77
N GLU A 49 34.00 -18.06 0.26
CA GLU A 49 32.57 -17.75 0.23
C GLU A 49 32.34 -16.25 0.09
N ILE A 50 33.06 -15.44 0.88
CA ILE A 50 33.15 -13.98 0.73
C ILE A 50 33.57 -13.63 -0.70
N ARG A 51 34.65 -14.23 -1.25
CA ARG A 51 35.06 -13.96 -2.65
C ARG A 51 34.07 -14.44 -3.71
N ARG A 52 33.38 -15.56 -3.46
CA ARG A 52 32.33 -16.09 -4.35
C ARG A 52 31.12 -15.15 -4.39
N LEU A 53 30.86 -14.45 -3.28
CA LEU A 53 29.72 -13.54 -3.12
C LEU A 53 30.08 -12.07 -3.45
N ILE A 54 31.34 -11.65 -3.23
CA ILE A 54 31.85 -10.26 -3.33
C ILE A 54 32.83 -10.12 -4.50
N GLN A 55 32.63 -10.83 -5.62
CA GLN A 55 33.45 -10.64 -6.82
C GLN A 55 33.30 -9.22 -7.45
N HIS A 56 32.50 -8.35 -6.84
CA HIS A 56 32.23 -6.98 -7.27
C HIS A 56 32.29 -6.02 -6.07
N HIS A 57 33.50 -5.54 -5.73
CA HIS A 57 33.71 -4.45 -4.76
C HIS A 57 33.00 -3.13 -5.16
N GLU A 58 32.37 -3.08 -6.33
CA GLU A 58 31.67 -1.93 -6.89
C GLU A 58 30.16 -1.95 -6.64
N THR A 59 29.57 -3.05 -6.12
CA THR A 59 28.11 -3.12 -5.93
C THR A 59 27.68 -2.34 -4.68
N PRO A 60 26.75 -1.37 -4.79
CA PRO A 60 26.19 -0.66 -3.63
C PRO A 60 25.41 -1.58 -2.69
N SER A 61 25.11 -1.10 -1.49
CA SER A 61 24.23 -1.82 -0.57
C SER A 61 22.78 -1.83 -1.06
N GLY A 62 22.13 -2.99 -0.95
CA GLY A 62 20.76 -3.19 -1.43
C GLY A 62 20.38 -4.67 -1.49
N TRP A 63 19.25 -4.96 -2.12
CA TRP A 63 18.70 -6.31 -2.25
C TRP A 63 19.12 -6.94 -3.57
N LEU A 64 19.66 -8.16 -3.52
CA LEU A 64 20.15 -8.83 -4.71
C LEU A 64 19.02 -9.13 -5.69
N ARG A 65 19.23 -8.72 -6.95
CA ARG A 65 18.33 -9.04 -8.05
C ARG A 65 18.46 -10.52 -8.41
N GLY A 66 17.37 -11.28 -8.24
CA GLY A 66 17.23 -12.64 -8.78
C GLY A 66 16.70 -12.63 -10.22
N PRO A 67 16.41 -13.81 -10.80
CA PRO A 67 15.72 -13.91 -12.10
C PRO A 67 14.36 -13.19 -12.10
N VAL A 68 13.69 -13.18 -10.94
CA VAL A 68 12.53 -12.35 -10.66
C VAL A 68 12.99 -11.19 -9.77
N PRO A 69 12.88 -9.94 -10.24
CA PRO A 69 13.26 -8.76 -9.46
C PRO A 69 12.44 -8.68 -8.15
N PRO A 70 13.05 -8.31 -7.01
CA PRO A 70 12.33 -8.00 -5.78
C PRO A 70 11.18 -7.00 -6.02
N SER A 71 9.96 -7.38 -5.66
CA SER A 71 8.81 -6.47 -5.81
C SER A 71 7.78 -6.74 -4.72
N LEU A 72 6.66 -6.02 -4.75
CA LEU A 72 5.54 -6.25 -3.82
C LEU A 72 5.05 -7.71 -3.80
N THR A 73 5.30 -8.48 -4.87
CA THR A 73 5.01 -9.92 -4.94
C THR A 73 5.80 -10.79 -3.97
N ASP A 74 6.88 -10.25 -3.38
CA ASP A 74 7.66 -10.93 -2.34
C ASP A 74 6.96 -10.94 -1.00
N PHE A 75 6.00 -10.03 -0.83
CA PHE A 75 5.17 -9.94 0.36
C PHE A 75 3.93 -10.81 0.19
N SER A 76 3.53 -11.44 1.29
CA SER A 76 2.31 -12.22 1.41
C SER A 76 1.44 -11.58 2.47
N PHE A 77 0.25 -11.19 2.03
CA PHE A 77 -0.78 -10.57 2.83
C PHE A 77 -1.90 -11.57 3.06
N GLY A 78 -2.47 -11.61 4.26
CA GLY A 78 -3.53 -12.56 4.57
C GLY A 78 -4.37 -12.14 5.76
N ASN A 79 -5.59 -12.66 5.79
CA ASN A 79 -6.53 -12.41 6.86
C ASN A 79 -6.18 -13.30 8.08
N PRO A 80 -6.17 -12.77 9.31
CA PRO A 80 -5.92 -13.58 10.49
C PRO A 80 -6.89 -14.74 10.71
N ALA A 81 -8.12 -14.67 10.20
CA ALA A 81 -9.05 -15.79 10.14
C ALA A 81 -8.51 -17.00 9.34
N GLY A 82 -7.57 -16.77 8.42
CA GLY A 82 -6.84 -17.79 7.66
C GLY A 82 -5.55 -18.30 8.33
N GLY A 83 -5.29 -17.92 9.59
CA GLY A 83 -4.09 -18.30 10.35
C GLY A 83 -2.93 -17.31 10.27
N TYR A 84 -3.14 -16.12 9.72
CA TYR A 84 -2.15 -15.03 9.77
C TYR A 84 -2.19 -14.36 11.17
N PRO A 85 -1.06 -13.86 11.70
CA PRO A 85 -1.11 -12.97 12.86
C PRO A 85 -1.73 -11.62 12.51
N ALA A 86 -2.51 -11.03 13.41
CA ALA A 86 -3.00 -9.66 13.27
C ALA A 86 -1.83 -8.67 13.17
N ASP A 87 -2.04 -7.53 12.49
CA ASP A 87 -1.04 -6.48 12.29
C ASP A 87 0.27 -6.98 11.64
N SER A 88 0.19 -7.98 10.76
CA SER A 88 1.39 -8.62 10.20
C SER A 88 1.28 -8.92 8.71
N PHE A 89 2.44 -9.15 8.11
CA PHE A 89 2.58 -9.71 6.77
C PHE A 89 3.89 -10.49 6.67
N TYR A 90 3.99 -11.36 5.67
CA TYR A 90 5.20 -12.16 5.46
C TYR A 90 6.02 -11.61 4.31
N MET A 91 7.35 -11.75 4.39
CA MET A 91 8.27 -11.59 3.26
C MET A 91 9.00 -12.91 3.00
N VAL A 92 9.09 -13.32 1.73
CA VAL A 92 9.89 -14.50 1.35
C VAL A 92 11.37 -14.32 1.70
N ASN A 93 12.13 -15.43 1.75
CA ASN A 93 13.58 -15.31 1.92
C ASN A 93 14.22 -14.52 0.78
N ARG A 94 15.16 -13.64 1.13
CA ARG A 94 15.91 -12.82 0.18
C ARG A 94 17.31 -12.59 0.71
N THR A 95 18.24 -12.30 -0.21
CA THR A 95 19.62 -11.93 0.14
C THR A 95 19.83 -10.46 -0.14
N ALA A 96 20.40 -9.74 0.83
CA ALA A 96 20.86 -8.37 0.68
C ALA A 96 22.39 -8.31 0.71
N ILE A 97 22.95 -7.28 0.11
CA ILE A 97 24.33 -6.84 0.33
C ILE A 97 24.25 -5.59 1.20
N VAL A 98 24.89 -5.60 2.37
CA VAL A 98 24.91 -4.47 3.30
C VAL A 98 26.34 -4.20 3.72
N ALA A 99 26.88 -3.02 3.38
CA ALA A 99 28.28 -2.67 3.60
C ALA A 99 29.24 -3.76 3.07
N GLN A 100 28.99 -4.24 1.85
CA GLN A 100 29.69 -5.35 1.19
C GLN A 100 29.56 -6.71 1.89
N MET A 101 28.65 -6.85 2.86
CA MET A 101 28.38 -8.12 3.54
C MET A 101 27.13 -8.79 2.96
N PRO A 102 27.20 -10.04 2.49
CA PRO A 102 26.02 -10.78 2.07
C PRO A 102 25.20 -11.22 3.30
N VAL A 103 23.94 -10.83 3.34
CA VAL A 103 23.00 -11.12 4.43
C VAL A 103 21.82 -11.91 3.88
N THR A 104 21.61 -13.13 4.37
CA THR A 104 20.42 -13.93 4.01
C THR A 104 19.32 -13.68 5.04
N VAL A 105 18.26 -13.00 4.61
CA VAL A 105 17.12 -12.61 5.44
C VAL A 105 16.05 -13.71 5.38
N ALA A 106 15.94 -14.50 6.44
CA ALA A 106 15.04 -15.64 6.57
C ALA A 106 14.82 -16.01 8.04
N TYR A 107 13.68 -16.66 8.35
CA TYR A 107 13.32 -17.18 9.67
C TYR A 107 13.03 -16.12 10.74
N THR A 108 12.76 -14.86 10.36
CA THR A 108 12.38 -13.83 11.34
C THR A 108 11.02 -14.17 11.94
N GLU A 109 10.98 -14.39 13.25
CA GLU A 109 9.78 -14.76 14.01
C GLU A 109 9.01 -15.95 13.40
N ASN A 110 9.70 -16.82 12.64
CA ASN A 110 9.09 -17.94 11.91
C ASN A 110 10.05 -19.16 11.88
N THR A 111 9.49 -20.36 11.93
CA THR A 111 10.25 -21.62 11.82
C THR A 111 10.50 -22.05 10.37
N GLU A 112 9.72 -21.52 9.43
CA GLU A 112 9.90 -21.69 8.00
C GLU A 112 10.81 -20.60 7.42
N PRO A 113 11.44 -20.79 6.24
CA PRO A 113 12.35 -19.82 5.62
C PRO A 113 11.61 -18.61 5.00
N GLN A 114 10.72 -18.01 5.78
CA GLN A 114 10.00 -16.76 5.53
C GLN A 114 10.23 -15.82 6.72
N ASN A 115 9.92 -14.55 6.55
CA ASN A 115 10.07 -13.52 7.58
C ASN A 115 8.70 -12.99 7.94
N LEU A 116 8.26 -13.21 9.18
CA LEU A 116 7.08 -12.57 9.73
C LEU A 116 7.45 -11.15 10.15
N ILE A 117 6.74 -10.16 9.62
CA ILE A 117 6.91 -8.75 9.97
C ILE A 117 5.71 -8.38 10.84
N GLN A 118 5.85 -8.59 12.14
CA GLN A 118 4.82 -8.26 13.13
C GLN A 118 4.90 -6.77 13.48
N LEU A 119 3.87 -5.98 13.18
CA LEU A 119 3.84 -4.55 13.51
C LEU A 119 3.22 -4.33 14.91
N SER A 120 3.37 -3.11 15.42
CA SER A 120 2.63 -2.69 16.62
C SER A 120 1.14 -2.56 16.28
N PRO A 121 0.22 -2.73 17.26
CA PRO A 121 -1.22 -2.59 16.99
C PRO A 121 -1.55 -1.23 16.39
N ALA A 122 -2.68 -1.12 15.67
CA ALA A 122 -3.11 0.15 15.08
C ALA A 122 -3.32 1.25 16.15
N THR A 123 -3.26 2.51 15.72
CA THR A 123 -3.46 3.65 16.63
C THR A 123 -4.95 3.84 16.87
N LEU A 124 -5.34 3.99 18.14
CA LEU A 124 -6.72 4.31 18.50
C LEU A 124 -7.08 5.73 18.04
N ASP A 125 -8.24 5.88 17.42
CA ASP A 125 -8.83 7.19 17.18
C ASP A 125 -9.19 7.86 18.53
N ASN A 126 -8.74 9.09 18.77
CA ASN A 126 -8.96 9.81 20.03
C ASN A 126 -9.77 11.11 19.87
N GLY A 127 -10.33 11.37 18.68
CA GLY A 127 -11.28 12.45 18.45
C GLY A 127 -10.75 13.88 18.56
N THR A 128 -9.44 14.14 18.45
CA THR A 128 -8.87 15.51 18.48
C THR A 128 -7.70 15.70 17.51
N PRO A 129 -7.61 16.82 16.77
CA PRO A 129 -8.07 16.92 15.37
C PRO A 129 -7.77 15.66 14.54
N ALA A 130 -8.65 15.42 13.55
CA ALA A 130 -8.68 14.24 12.70
C ALA A 130 -7.30 13.90 12.10
N ASN A 131 -6.99 12.61 12.00
CA ASN A 131 -5.96 12.04 11.11
C ASN A 131 -4.57 11.74 11.72
N VAL A 132 -4.49 10.85 12.70
CA VAL A 132 -3.21 10.12 12.88
C VAL A 132 -3.11 9.04 11.80
N LYS A 133 -2.90 9.46 10.54
CA LYS A 133 -2.53 8.56 9.44
C LYS A 133 -1.12 8.05 9.71
N ARG A 134 -1.02 6.99 10.51
CA ARG A 134 0.26 6.44 10.94
C ARG A 134 0.92 5.72 9.78
N THR A 135 2.19 6.05 9.52
CA THR A 135 3.05 5.27 8.64
C THR A 135 4.13 4.60 9.48
N ASP A 136 4.19 3.28 9.42
CA ASP A 136 5.25 2.49 10.04
C ASP A 136 6.42 2.34 9.07
N PHE A 137 7.65 2.59 9.52
CA PHE A 137 8.85 2.38 8.72
C PHE A 137 9.54 1.07 9.11
N VAL A 138 9.78 0.21 8.12
CA VAL A 138 10.49 -1.06 8.30
C VAL A 138 11.85 -0.99 7.60
N PHE A 139 12.89 -1.41 8.31
CA PHE A 139 14.26 -1.42 7.79
C PHE A 139 15.06 -2.62 8.28
N LEU A 140 16.08 -2.99 7.51
CA LEU A 140 17.03 -4.03 7.88
C LEU A 140 18.23 -3.38 8.55
N GLU A 141 18.45 -3.67 9.83
CA GLU A 141 19.66 -3.32 10.56
C GLU A 141 20.64 -4.50 10.53
N VAL A 142 21.92 -4.25 10.27
CA VAL A 142 22.99 -5.24 10.15
C VAL A 142 24.21 -4.76 10.92
N PHE A 143 24.88 -5.66 11.63
CA PHE A 143 26.07 -5.32 12.39
C PHE A 143 26.98 -6.53 12.54
N ARG A 144 28.26 -6.26 12.84
CA ARG A 144 29.25 -7.29 13.10
C ARG A 144 29.34 -7.56 14.60
N ALA A 145 28.97 -8.76 15.01
CA ALA A 145 28.98 -9.16 16.41
C ALA A 145 30.12 -10.13 16.69
N LEU A 146 30.90 -9.87 17.75
CA LEU A 146 31.90 -10.83 18.23
C LEU A 146 31.17 -11.93 19.02
N VAL A 147 31.29 -13.16 18.54
CA VAL A 147 30.73 -14.35 19.18
C VAL A 147 31.88 -15.17 19.78
N SER A 148 31.74 -15.50 21.05
CA SER A 148 32.73 -16.27 21.80
C SER A 148 32.15 -17.61 22.25
N PRO A 149 32.96 -18.67 22.38
CA PRO A 149 32.47 -19.91 22.99
C PRO A 149 32.06 -19.62 24.44
N SER A 150 31.02 -20.28 24.93
CA SER A 150 30.71 -20.26 26.37
C SER A 150 31.39 -21.43 27.03
N PRO A 151 32.41 -21.21 27.89
CA PRO A 151 32.98 -22.28 28.69
C PRO A 151 31.87 -22.91 29.55
N HIS A 152 31.74 -24.23 29.49
CA HIS A 152 30.89 -24.98 30.40
C HIS A 152 31.60 -25.16 31.73
N ALA A 153 30.83 -25.16 32.83
CA ALA A 153 31.39 -25.49 34.13
C ALA A 153 31.98 -26.91 34.12
N SER A 154 33.12 -27.07 34.77
CA SER A 154 33.85 -28.33 34.82
C SER A 154 34.33 -28.61 36.24
N GLY A 155 34.74 -29.86 36.44
CA GLY A 155 35.39 -30.33 37.65
C GLY A 155 36.14 -31.62 37.37
N SER A 156 36.86 -32.12 38.35
CA SER A 156 37.53 -33.41 38.26
C SER A 156 37.32 -34.25 39.52
N ILE A 157 37.32 -35.56 39.34
CA ILE A 157 37.22 -36.58 40.39
C ILE A 157 38.52 -37.37 40.33
N THR A 158 39.35 -37.29 41.36
CA THR A 158 40.55 -38.15 41.48
C THR A 158 40.28 -39.26 42.47
N VAL A 159 40.42 -40.51 42.04
CA VAL A 159 40.27 -41.69 42.89
C VAL A 159 41.58 -41.90 43.66
N LEU A 160 41.56 -41.73 44.99
CA LEU A 160 42.77 -41.82 45.82
C LEU A 160 43.08 -43.23 46.32
N THR A 161 42.03 -43.99 46.60
CA THR A 161 42.09 -45.34 47.19
C THR A 161 40.94 -46.20 46.65
N PHE A 162 40.87 -47.48 47.06
CA PHE A 162 39.75 -48.37 46.73
C PHE A 162 38.52 -47.97 47.57
N PRO A 163 37.50 -47.31 47.00
CA PRO A 163 36.41 -46.74 47.78
C PRO A 163 35.55 -47.86 48.38
N THR A 164 35.22 -47.78 49.66
CA THR A 164 34.35 -48.79 50.31
C THR A 164 32.93 -48.29 50.56
N THR A 165 32.78 -46.98 50.80
CA THR A 165 31.46 -46.35 51.07
C THR A 165 31.31 -44.96 50.44
N GLY A 166 32.35 -44.41 49.83
CA GLY A 166 32.34 -43.08 49.25
C GLY A 166 31.35 -42.97 48.09
N SER A 167 30.62 -41.87 48.05
CA SER A 167 29.71 -41.53 46.98
C SER A 167 30.00 -40.13 46.47
N ILE A 168 29.73 -39.91 45.18
CA ILE A 168 29.91 -38.61 44.53
C ILE A 168 28.53 -38.10 44.15
N THR A 169 28.10 -36.99 44.74
CA THR A 169 26.82 -36.37 44.42
C THR A 169 27.00 -35.31 43.35
N ILE A 170 26.34 -35.50 42.20
CA ILE A 170 26.31 -34.56 41.08
C ILE A 170 24.87 -34.12 40.86
N ASN A 171 24.63 -32.81 40.91
CA ASN A 171 23.31 -32.19 40.78
C ASN A 171 22.23 -32.80 41.71
N GLY A 172 22.63 -33.18 42.93
CA GLY A 172 21.75 -33.78 43.94
C GLY A 172 21.53 -35.29 43.81
N VAL A 173 22.11 -35.96 42.81
CA VAL A 173 22.05 -37.43 42.63
C VAL A 173 23.39 -38.07 42.98
N ALA A 174 23.38 -39.08 43.85
CA ALA A 174 24.58 -39.75 44.35
C ALA A 174 24.98 -40.94 43.48
N LEU A 175 26.22 -40.93 43.00
CA LEU A 175 26.90 -42.05 42.38
C LEU A 175 27.50 -42.93 43.49
N THR A 176 26.96 -44.14 43.65
CA THR A 176 27.23 -45.01 44.82
C THR A 176 28.03 -46.27 44.46
N PRO A 177 28.79 -46.85 45.40
CA PRO A 177 29.55 -48.08 45.14
C PRO A 177 28.62 -49.30 45.04
N ALA A 178 28.79 -50.12 44.01
CA ALA A 178 27.95 -51.29 43.75
C ALA A 178 28.33 -52.55 44.55
N GLY A 179 29.55 -52.63 45.10
CA GLY A 179 30.05 -53.83 45.78
C GLY A 179 30.34 -55.01 44.84
N GLY A 180 30.47 -54.75 43.54
CA GLY A 180 30.67 -55.68 42.44
C GLY A 180 30.44 -54.98 41.08
N PRO A 181 30.29 -55.73 39.97
CA PRO A 181 30.04 -55.13 38.65
C PRO A 181 28.83 -54.19 38.68
N ARG A 182 29.00 -52.98 38.11
CA ARG A 182 27.93 -51.98 38.05
C ARG A 182 26.75 -52.42 37.15
N GLY A 183 25.59 -51.82 37.38
CA GLY A 183 24.38 -52.06 36.60
C GLY A 183 24.36 -51.25 35.31
N VAL A 184 24.83 -51.82 34.19
CA VAL A 184 24.87 -51.14 32.89
C VAL A 184 23.49 -51.12 32.24
N GLY A 185 23.03 -49.95 31.79
CA GLY A 185 21.80 -49.79 31.00
C GLY A 185 20.48 -49.92 31.77
N ILE A 186 20.53 -49.92 33.11
CA ILE A 186 19.34 -50.10 33.97
C ILE A 186 19.05 -48.91 34.89
N GLY A 187 19.85 -47.84 34.83
CA GLY A 187 19.65 -46.65 35.67
C GLY A 187 19.97 -46.88 37.15
N ALA A 188 21.03 -47.63 37.45
CA ALA A 188 21.39 -48.00 38.82
C ALA A 188 22.20 -46.92 39.56
N ASP A 189 22.66 -45.87 38.87
CA ASP A 189 23.41 -44.76 39.44
C ASP A 189 24.58 -45.21 40.36
N ASN A 190 25.35 -46.20 39.89
CA ASN A 190 26.44 -46.83 40.65
C ASN A 190 27.71 -47.11 39.83
N TYR A 191 28.82 -47.36 40.53
CA TYR A 191 30.13 -47.73 39.97
C TYR A 191 30.71 -48.98 40.66
N ASP A 192 31.55 -49.74 39.95
CA ASP A 192 32.23 -50.93 40.46
C ASP A 192 33.48 -50.54 41.27
N ASN A 193 33.34 -50.61 42.59
CA ASN A 193 34.42 -50.34 43.53
C ASN A 193 35.31 -51.56 43.83
N THR A 194 35.10 -52.71 43.16
CA THR A 194 35.86 -53.96 43.36
C THR A 194 36.97 -54.19 42.34
N LEU A 195 37.13 -53.26 41.38
CA LEU A 195 38.16 -53.32 40.35
C LEU A 195 39.57 -53.18 40.93
N ALA A 196 40.56 -53.82 40.28
CA ALA A 196 41.90 -54.06 40.85
C ALA A 196 42.85 -52.83 40.87
N SER A 197 42.41 -51.65 40.40
CA SER A 197 43.20 -50.41 40.47
C SER A 197 42.32 -49.16 40.52
N ALA A 198 42.82 -48.07 41.10
CA ALA A 198 42.14 -46.77 41.12
C ALA A 198 41.83 -46.25 39.71
N ALA A 199 42.74 -46.48 38.75
CA ALA A 199 42.52 -46.14 37.34
C ALA A 199 41.37 -46.95 36.69
N ALA A 200 41.20 -48.23 37.06
CA ALA A 200 40.08 -49.04 36.57
C ALA A 200 38.75 -48.56 37.17
N ILE A 201 38.75 -48.16 38.44
CA ILE A 201 37.58 -47.57 39.12
C ILE A 201 37.23 -46.22 38.50
N ALA A 202 38.21 -45.35 38.22
CA ALA A 202 38.00 -44.09 37.53
C ALA A 202 37.38 -44.30 36.14
N ALA A 203 37.87 -45.28 35.38
CA ALA A 203 37.30 -45.61 34.07
C ALA A 203 35.83 -46.08 34.16
N ASP A 204 35.49 -46.86 35.19
CA ASP A 204 34.12 -47.29 35.42
C ASP A 204 33.22 -46.14 35.89
N ILE A 205 33.72 -45.22 36.72
CA ILE A 205 33.03 -43.97 37.09
C ILE A 205 32.72 -43.12 35.85
N ARG A 206 33.69 -42.94 34.95
CA ARG A 206 33.46 -42.27 33.65
C ARG A 206 32.32 -42.93 32.89
N ASP A 207 32.36 -44.25 32.75
CA ASP A 207 31.35 -44.98 31.98
C ASP A 207 29.98 -45.00 32.68
N ALA A 208 29.93 -44.85 34.01
CA ALA A 208 28.70 -44.71 34.79
C ALA A 208 28.06 -43.34 34.59
N ILE A 209 28.85 -42.27 34.56
CA ILE A 209 28.35 -40.93 34.30
C ILE A 209 27.82 -40.81 32.86
N ASN A 210 28.51 -41.41 31.89
CA ASN A 210 28.13 -41.35 30.47
C ASN A 210 27.05 -42.39 30.05
N ASP A 211 26.56 -43.25 30.95
CA ASP A 211 25.48 -44.19 30.61
C ASP A 211 24.17 -43.41 30.42
N SER A 212 23.61 -43.47 29.21
CA SER A 212 22.35 -42.81 28.85
C SER A 212 21.15 -43.19 29.73
N SER A 213 21.24 -44.31 30.45
CA SER A 213 20.18 -44.79 31.35
C SER A 213 20.32 -44.26 32.77
N ASN A 214 21.47 -43.67 33.13
CA ASN A 214 21.73 -43.10 34.44
C ASN A 214 21.33 -41.62 34.50
N SER A 215 21.17 -41.10 35.72
CA SER A 215 20.58 -39.78 35.99
C SER A 215 21.41 -38.58 35.48
N TRP A 216 22.66 -38.78 35.05
CA TRP A 216 23.58 -37.70 34.68
C TRP A 216 23.70 -37.44 33.17
N ALA A 217 23.10 -38.28 32.32
CA ALA A 217 23.23 -38.20 30.86
C ALA A 217 22.83 -36.83 30.26
N GLY A 218 21.93 -36.10 30.94
CA GLY A 218 21.52 -34.74 30.56
C GLY A 218 22.22 -33.62 31.34
N VAL A 219 23.12 -33.94 32.27
CA VAL A 219 23.67 -32.99 33.27
C VAL A 219 25.17 -32.78 33.08
N VAL A 220 25.95 -33.86 33.00
CA VAL A 220 27.40 -33.81 32.79
C VAL A 220 27.86 -34.91 31.85
N THR A 221 28.97 -34.68 31.16
CA THR A 221 29.78 -35.71 30.50
C THR A 221 31.06 -35.97 31.29
N ALA A 222 31.63 -37.15 31.15
CA ALA A 222 32.86 -37.56 31.81
C ALA A 222 33.93 -38.08 30.83
N GLU A 223 35.19 -37.80 31.08
CA GLU A 223 36.33 -38.37 30.35
C GLU A 223 37.49 -38.67 31.31
N ILE A 224 38.34 -39.64 30.97
CA ILE A 224 39.56 -39.91 31.75
C ILE A 224 40.62 -38.87 31.40
N ASP A 225 41.30 -38.33 32.41
CA ASP A 225 42.40 -37.41 32.18
C ASP A 225 43.55 -38.10 31.44
N ILE A 226 44.07 -37.45 30.40
CA ILE A 226 45.11 -38.02 29.53
C ILE A 226 46.47 -38.16 30.22
N SER A 227 46.70 -37.39 31.28
CA SER A 227 47.95 -37.33 32.05
C SER A 227 47.86 -38.06 33.39
N VAL A 228 46.65 -38.23 33.93
CA VAL A 228 46.37 -38.88 35.22
C VAL A 228 45.25 -39.91 35.08
N ALA A 229 45.60 -41.18 34.89
CA ALA A 229 44.63 -42.26 34.65
C ALA A 229 43.64 -42.52 35.81
N GLU A 230 43.91 -41.99 37.00
CA GLU A 230 43.07 -42.07 38.21
C GLU A 230 42.07 -40.91 38.32
N GLN A 231 42.11 -39.95 37.39
CA GLN A 231 41.29 -38.76 37.37
C GLN A 231 40.23 -38.83 36.26
N VAL A 232 39.00 -38.48 36.62
CA VAL A 232 37.86 -38.31 35.71
C VAL A 232 37.54 -36.84 35.64
N ASN A 233 37.68 -36.25 34.45
CA ASN A 233 37.25 -34.89 34.18
C ASN A 233 35.77 -34.90 33.82
N ILE A 234 34.99 -34.03 34.46
CA ILE A 234 33.57 -33.87 34.19
C ILE A 234 33.27 -32.46 33.66
N LYS A 235 32.32 -32.37 32.75
CA LYS A 235 31.91 -31.12 32.11
C LYS A 235 30.39 -31.04 32.04
N ALA A 236 29.82 -29.88 32.35
CA ALA A 236 28.38 -29.65 32.19
C ALA A 236 27.95 -29.84 30.72
N THR A 237 26.77 -30.41 30.49
CA THR A 237 26.18 -30.54 29.16
C THR A 237 25.64 -29.21 28.65
N ASP A 238 25.22 -29.17 27.38
CA ASP A 238 24.63 -27.98 26.75
C ASP A 238 23.35 -27.46 27.44
N ALA A 239 22.62 -28.33 28.15
CA ALA A 239 21.48 -27.94 28.97
C ALA A 239 21.85 -27.01 30.13
N PHE A 240 23.13 -27.01 30.54
CA PHE A 240 23.71 -26.20 31.61
C PHE A 240 24.93 -25.41 31.11
N ALA A 241 24.95 -25.02 29.83
CA ALA A 241 26.05 -24.25 29.24
C ALA A 241 26.25 -22.89 29.92
N GLY A 242 27.49 -22.39 29.86
CA GLY A 242 27.85 -21.09 30.46
C GLY A 242 27.80 -21.10 31.99
N ALA A 243 27.39 -19.97 32.58
CA ALA A 243 27.36 -19.77 34.03
C ALA A 243 26.35 -20.66 34.75
N ALA A 244 25.31 -21.14 34.05
CA ALA A 244 24.29 -22.04 34.61
C ALA A 244 24.90 -23.34 35.15
N GLY A 245 25.95 -23.86 34.51
CA GLY A 245 26.67 -25.04 34.96
C GLY A 245 27.32 -24.88 36.34
N ASN A 246 27.62 -23.65 36.77
CA ASN A 246 28.16 -23.40 38.10
C ASN A 246 27.13 -23.64 39.21
N ALA A 247 25.87 -23.91 38.87
CA ALA A 247 24.84 -24.31 39.84
C ALA A 247 24.81 -25.83 40.08
N ILE A 248 25.52 -26.63 39.27
CA ILE A 248 25.57 -28.09 39.42
C ILE A 248 26.33 -28.42 40.70
N GLY A 249 25.61 -28.88 41.72
CA GLY A 249 26.21 -29.33 42.98
C GLY A 249 27.19 -30.48 42.75
N PHE A 250 28.36 -30.39 43.36
CA PHE A 250 29.47 -31.33 43.17
C PHE A 250 30.16 -31.59 44.52
N ILE A 251 29.82 -32.73 45.14
CA ILE A 251 30.16 -33.03 46.54
C ILE A 251 30.54 -34.51 46.66
N GLU A 252 31.52 -34.84 47.50
CA GLU A 252 31.86 -36.22 47.88
C GLU A 252 31.53 -36.48 49.37
N SER A 253 31.24 -37.74 49.72
CA SER A 253 30.69 -38.09 51.03
C SER A 253 31.72 -38.44 52.12
N THR A 254 33.02 -38.40 51.83
CA THR A 254 34.11 -38.93 52.68
C THR A 254 35.04 -37.87 53.26
N GLY A 255 34.91 -36.60 52.89
CA GLY A 255 35.76 -35.51 53.37
C GLY A 255 37.20 -35.54 52.81
N GLY A 256 37.37 -36.04 51.58
CA GLY A 256 38.65 -36.12 50.87
C GLY A 256 39.46 -37.40 51.11
N ALA A 257 38.85 -38.44 51.71
CA ALA A 257 39.56 -39.67 52.06
C ALA A 257 39.62 -40.70 50.91
N GLU A 258 38.53 -40.86 50.15
CA GLU A 258 38.44 -41.81 49.03
C GLU A 258 38.51 -41.11 47.66
N PHE A 259 38.01 -39.88 47.58
CA PHE A 259 38.02 -39.05 46.37
C PHE A 259 38.56 -37.65 46.67
N THR A 260 39.35 -37.10 45.76
CA THR A 260 39.59 -35.65 45.70
C THR A 260 38.76 -35.06 44.58
N LEU A 261 37.91 -34.09 44.92
CA LEU A 261 37.21 -33.27 43.92
C LEU A 261 37.99 -31.99 43.67
N ASP A 262 37.99 -31.50 42.42
CA ASP A 262 38.39 -30.14 42.08
C ASP A 262 37.25 -29.52 41.27
N PRO A 263 36.60 -28.43 41.72
CA PRO A 263 36.87 -27.68 42.96
C PRO A 263 36.55 -28.44 44.24
N LEU A 264 37.29 -28.14 45.31
CA LEU A 264 37.35 -28.96 46.52
C LEU A 264 36.02 -29.09 47.28
N VAL A 265 35.07 -28.14 47.20
CA VAL A 265 33.68 -28.33 47.69
C VAL A 265 32.69 -27.33 47.09
N GLY A 266 31.52 -27.81 46.65
CA GLY A 266 30.30 -27.01 46.45
C GLY A 266 29.62 -27.30 45.13
N ASN A 267 30.14 -26.69 44.06
CA ASN A 267 29.57 -26.73 42.72
C ASN A 267 30.69 -26.84 41.67
N LEU A 268 30.36 -27.26 40.45
CA LEU A 268 31.28 -27.09 39.31
C LEU A 268 31.64 -25.61 39.13
N THR A 269 32.80 -25.34 38.54
CA THR A 269 33.28 -23.96 38.33
C THR A 269 33.79 -23.74 36.91
N GLY A 270 34.06 -22.48 36.56
CA GLY A 270 34.63 -22.10 35.26
C GLY A 270 33.60 -21.87 34.15
N GLY A 271 32.30 -22.04 34.42
CA GLY A 271 31.24 -21.70 33.48
C GLY A 271 31.09 -20.19 33.32
N VAL A 272 31.06 -19.67 32.09
CA VAL A 272 30.95 -18.23 31.81
C VAL A 272 29.99 -17.98 30.65
N ASP A 273 29.08 -17.01 30.81
CA ASP A 273 28.20 -16.56 29.74
C ASP A 273 28.93 -15.61 28.81
N THR A 274 28.70 -15.76 27.51
CA THR A 274 29.21 -14.85 26.50
C THR A 274 28.08 -14.21 25.70
N PRO A 275 28.23 -12.94 25.29
CA PRO A 275 27.17 -12.18 24.63
C PRO A 275 27.02 -12.58 23.14
N ASN A 276 26.06 -11.94 22.47
CA ASN A 276 25.85 -11.96 21.01
C ASN A 276 25.41 -13.31 20.44
N LYS A 277 24.66 -14.09 21.21
CA LYS A 277 24.10 -15.37 20.77
C LYS A 277 22.78 -15.69 21.49
N PRO A 278 21.90 -16.51 20.90
CA PRO A 278 20.55 -16.74 21.43
C PRO A 278 20.56 -17.46 22.77
N THR A 279 21.46 -18.43 22.93
CA THR A 279 21.68 -19.14 24.19
C THR A 279 23.16 -19.44 24.34
N GLN A 280 23.55 -19.94 25.52
CA GLN A 280 24.94 -20.32 25.79
C GLN A 280 25.39 -21.57 25.01
N ALA A 281 24.47 -22.30 24.36
CA ALA A 281 24.74 -23.51 23.58
C ALA A 281 24.36 -23.40 22.09
N THR A 282 23.86 -22.25 21.63
CA THR A 282 23.37 -22.10 20.25
C THR A 282 23.76 -20.75 19.65
N ILE A 283 23.85 -20.69 18.31
CA ILE A 283 24.18 -19.53 17.49
C ILE A 283 23.01 -19.18 16.58
N TYR A 284 22.80 -17.89 16.30
CA TYR A 284 21.76 -17.44 15.36
C TYR A 284 21.99 -18.01 13.96
N ARG A 285 20.98 -18.67 13.40
CA ARG A 285 21.01 -19.09 11.99
C ARG A 285 20.96 -17.85 11.10
N ASN A 286 21.81 -17.81 10.08
CA ASN A 286 22.03 -16.69 9.16
C ASN A 286 22.36 -15.35 9.84
N GLY A 287 22.62 -15.32 11.16
CA GLY A 287 22.76 -14.10 11.94
C GLY A 287 21.44 -13.42 12.33
N ASN A 288 20.29 -14.08 12.14
CA ASN A 288 18.99 -13.50 12.49
C ASN A 288 18.76 -13.50 14.00
N ILE A 289 18.76 -12.32 14.63
CA ILE A 289 18.56 -12.23 16.08
C ILE A 289 17.11 -12.44 16.52
N LEU A 290 16.16 -12.37 15.57
CA LEU A 290 14.73 -12.63 15.78
C LEU A 290 14.33 -14.06 15.41
N ALA A 291 15.29 -14.95 15.12
CA ALA A 291 14.99 -16.34 14.82
C ALA A 291 14.48 -17.09 16.06
N PRO A 292 13.38 -17.86 15.94
CA PRO A 292 12.90 -18.71 17.03
C PRO A 292 13.96 -19.73 17.48
N ALA A 293 13.95 -20.08 18.77
CA ALA A 293 14.95 -20.96 19.38
C ALA A 293 15.15 -22.30 18.65
N GLY A 294 14.08 -22.89 18.09
CA GLY A 294 14.13 -24.17 17.37
C GLY A 294 14.89 -24.15 16.03
N VAL A 295 15.18 -22.96 15.49
CA VAL A 295 15.89 -22.78 14.21
C VAL A 295 17.39 -22.57 14.41
N ASN A 296 17.79 -22.13 15.61
CA ASN A 296 19.17 -21.79 15.94
C ASN A 296 20.12 -22.99 15.79
N LEU A 297 21.36 -22.69 15.44
CA LEU A 297 22.38 -23.71 15.18
C LEU A 297 23.13 -24.06 16.47
N PRO A 298 23.62 -25.30 16.66
CA PRO A 298 24.47 -25.62 17.80
C PRO A 298 25.74 -24.76 17.85
N ASP A 299 26.16 -24.34 19.05
CA ASP A 299 27.44 -23.66 19.25
C ASP A 299 28.59 -24.65 19.10
N ARG A 300 29.28 -24.53 17.96
CA ARG A 300 30.46 -25.34 17.61
C ARG A 300 31.73 -24.50 17.60
N ILE A 301 31.78 -23.40 18.37
CA ILE A 301 32.98 -22.58 18.44
C ILE A 301 34.05 -23.31 19.26
N ALA A 302 33.71 -23.78 20.47
CA ALA A 302 34.59 -24.65 21.23
C ALA A 302 34.71 -26.03 20.57
N ASP A 303 35.91 -26.62 20.62
CA ASP A 303 36.10 -28.02 20.27
C ASP A 303 35.65 -28.90 21.44
N PRO A 304 34.72 -29.86 21.23
CA PRO A 304 34.23 -30.71 22.32
C PRO A 304 35.30 -31.64 22.88
N THR A 305 36.33 -32.00 22.10
CA THR A 305 37.40 -32.93 22.49
C THR A 305 38.55 -32.22 23.21
N ILE A 306 38.94 -31.03 22.74
CA ILE A 306 40.00 -30.25 23.39
C ILE A 306 39.44 -29.50 24.60
N GLY A 307 38.15 -29.16 24.59
CA GLY A 307 37.44 -28.62 25.76
C GLY A 307 37.82 -27.19 26.15
N THR A 308 38.76 -26.55 25.45
CA THR A 308 39.24 -25.19 25.73
C THR A 308 38.98 -24.22 24.57
N GLU A 309 38.80 -22.94 24.89
CA GLU A 309 38.70 -21.86 23.90
C GLU A 309 40.00 -21.73 23.08
N SER A 310 39.88 -21.90 21.75
CA SER A 310 40.96 -21.71 20.77
C SER A 310 40.79 -20.42 19.95
N THR A 311 39.56 -20.08 19.57
CA THR A 311 39.23 -18.94 18.70
C THR A 311 37.92 -18.29 19.13
N LYS A 312 37.74 -17.03 18.71
CA LYS A 312 36.43 -16.34 18.66
C LYS A 312 36.04 -16.16 17.20
N ARG A 313 34.80 -15.75 16.93
CA ARG A 313 34.32 -15.53 15.55
C ARG A 313 33.55 -14.24 15.46
N VAL A 314 33.59 -13.61 14.30
CA VAL A 314 32.71 -12.49 13.98
C VAL A 314 31.55 -13.02 13.15
N GLN A 315 30.34 -12.82 13.65
CA GLN A 315 29.11 -13.13 12.94
C GLN A 315 28.52 -11.86 12.36
N ILE A 316 28.08 -11.91 11.11
CA ILE A 316 27.20 -10.88 10.56
C ILE A 316 25.82 -11.17 11.12
N GLN A 317 25.31 -10.28 11.97
CA GLN A 317 23.99 -10.38 12.57
C GLN A 317 23.07 -9.30 12.02
N TYR A 318 21.77 -9.55 12.02
CA TYR A 318 20.78 -8.60 11.54
C TYR A 318 19.50 -8.66 12.35
N ASN A 319 18.76 -7.56 12.27
CA ASN A 319 17.43 -7.38 12.84
C ASN A 319 16.51 -6.69 11.82
N ILE A 320 15.26 -7.12 11.70
CA ILE A 320 14.23 -6.37 10.99
C ILE A 320 13.58 -5.44 12.01
N ARG A 321 13.89 -4.15 11.89
CA ARG A 321 13.40 -3.10 12.79
C ARG A 321 12.17 -2.44 12.18
N LYS A 322 11.29 -1.96 13.07
CA LYS A 322 10.06 -1.24 12.73
C LYS A 322 9.86 -0.10 13.72
N THR A 323 9.21 0.98 13.30
CA THR A 323 8.74 2.01 14.22
C THR A 323 7.56 1.51 15.06
N ASN A 324 7.29 2.16 16.18
CA ASN A 324 6.22 1.78 17.12
C ASN A 324 5.05 2.77 17.06
N GLN A 325 3.99 2.54 17.84
CA GLN A 325 2.80 3.43 17.84
C GLN A 325 3.09 4.90 18.19
N THR A 326 4.16 5.16 18.95
CA THR A 326 4.55 6.51 19.38
C THR A 326 5.35 7.25 18.29
N GLU A 327 5.86 6.51 17.31
CA GLU A 327 6.83 6.98 16.32
C GLU A 327 6.26 6.78 14.91
N ALA A 328 5.55 7.79 14.43
CA ALA A 328 5.04 7.84 13.06
C ALA A 328 6.01 8.63 12.17
N VAL A 329 6.35 8.08 11.00
CA VAL A 329 7.12 8.80 9.98
C VAL A 329 6.19 9.48 8.98
N ASN A 330 6.58 10.65 8.47
CA ASN A 330 5.90 11.27 7.34
C ASN A 330 6.62 10.91 6.03
N PHE A 331 6.06 9.94 5.29
CA PHE A 331 6.62 9.43 4.04
C PHE A 331 6.83 10.50 2.94
N GLN A 332 6.13 11.64 3.02
CA GLN A 332 6.25 12.72 2.04
C GLN A 332 7.54 13.53 2.21
N VAL A 333 8.10 13.55 3.42
CA VAL A 333 9.21 14.44 3.81
C VAL A 333 10.40 13.69 4.41
N THR A 334 10.31 12.36 4.56
CA THR A 334 11.41 11.52 5.02
C THR A 334 11.54 10.25 4.19
N ASN A 335 12.79 9.78 4.07
CA ASN A 335 13.11 8.46 3.53
C ASN A 335 13.09 7.33 4.58
N GLY A 336 12.60 7.64 5.79
CA GLY A 336 12.52 6.73 6.93
C GLY A 336 13.68 6.86 7.92
N PHE A 337 14.87 7.27 7.47
CA PHE A 337 16.05 7.46 8.35
C PHE A 337 16.34 8.93 8.68
N ILE A 338 16.04 9.83 7.74
CA ILE A 338 16.41 11.25 7.81
C ILE A 338 15.19 12.09 7.41
N GLY A 339 14.76 13.03 8.27
CA GLY A 339 13.71 13.99 7.92
C GLY A 339 14.24 15.13 7.04
N ALA A 340 13.38 15.73 6.20
CA ALA A 340 13.73 16.82 5.27
C ALA A 340 14.55 17.98 5.90
N ASN A 341 14.37 18.25 7.20
CA ASN A 341 15.07 19.32 7.92
C ASN A 341 16.51 18.99 8.37
N TRP A 342 17.02 17.79 8.14
CA TRP A 342 18.32 17.37 8.67
C TRP A 342 19.50 17.71 7.77
N ILE A 343 19.25 17.97 6.49
CA ILE A 343 20.29 18.29 5.49
C ILE A 343 20.80 19.75 5.63
N ALA A 344 20.21 20.58 6.51
CA ALA A 344 20.60 21.99 6.73
C ALA A 344 20.76 22.40 8.22
N ALA A 345 21.03 21.44 9.11
CA ALA A 345 21.12 21.51 10.57
C ALA A 345 21.40 22.88 11.26
N THR A 346 20.40 23.38 12.00
CA THR A 346 20.54 24.06 13.30
C THR A 346 19.45 23.70 14.32
N THR A 347 18.55 22.75 14.00
CA THR A 347 17.42 22.40 14.87
C THR A 347 17.59 20.98 15.39
N VAL A 348 17.54 20.81 16.71
CA VAL A 348 17.66 19.51 17.37
C VAL A 348 16.46 18.64 16.99
N PRO A 349 16.68 17.36 16.62
CA PRO A 349 15.59 16.45 16.28
C PRO A 349 14.60 16.32 17.43
N SER A 350 13.32 16.13 17.12
CA SER A 350 12.32 15.82 18.13
C SER A 350 12.63 14.48 18.80
N THR A 351 12.08 14.26 19.99
CA THR A 351 12.14 12.98 20.70
C THR A 351 11.40 11.85 19.97
N ALA A 352 10.74 12.15 18.85
CA ALA A 352 9.90 11.24 18.08
C ALA A 352 10.68 10.19 17.25
N ASP A 353 12.01 10.30 17.09
CA ASP A 353 12.82 9.28 16.38
C ASP A 353 13.66 8.43 17.36
N SER A 354 13.02 7.68 18.24
CA SER A 354 13.69 6.81 19.23
C SER A 354 13.99 5.41 18.70
N GLU A 355 13.15 4.91 17.81
CA GLU A 355 13.18 3.56 17.24
C GLU A 355 14.02 3.49 15.97
N VAL A 356 14.11 4.58 15.19
CA VAL A 356 15.04 4.70 14.06
C VAL A 356 16.46 5.04 14.57
N ARG A 357 16.97 4.18 15.46
CA ARG A 357 18.31 4.25 16.04
C ARG A 357 18.95 2.88 16.02
N ALA A 358 20.27 2.87 15.93
CA ALA A 358 21.02 1.64 15.99
C ALA A 358 20.84 0.99 17.36
N GLN A 359 20.51 -0.30 17.36
CA GLN A 359 20.42 -1.16 18.53
C GLN A 359 21.61 -2.10 18.59
N ALA A 360 22.06 -2.55 17.41
CA ALA A 360 23.04 -3.60 17.27
C ALA A 360 22.73 -4.80 18.19
N THR A 361 23.61 -5.20 19.12
CA THR A 361 23.38 -6.40 19.96
C THR A 361 22.60 -6.13 21.25
N GLN A 362 22.21 -4.87 21.49
CA GLN A 362 21.54 -4.46 22.71
C GLN A 362 20.07 -4.90 22.72
N VAL A 363 19.46 -4.96 23.91
CA VAL A 363 18.03 -5.31 24.04
C VAL A 363 17.11 -4.17 23.53
N ALA A 364 17.58 -2.92 23.61
CA ALA A 364 16.85 -1.74 23.17
C ALA A 364 17.76 -0.83 22.31
N PRO A 365 17.20 -0.01 21.41
CA PRO A 365 17.96 0.96 20.63
C PRO A 365 18.86 1.85 21.51
N VAL A 366 20.09 2.05 21.06
CA VAL A 366 21.10 2.83 21.78
C VAL A 366 20.83 4.31 21.53
N GLY A 367 20.73 5.07 22.61
CA GLY A 367 20.48 6.50 22.54
C GLY A 367 21.54 7.21 21.68
N ARG A 368 21.09 8.13 20.81
CA ARG A 368 21.93 9.07 20.02
C ARG A 368 22.73 8.47 18.85
N TYR A 369 22.75 7.15 18.71
CA TYR A 369 23.25 6.47 17.53
C TYR A 369 22.16 6.43 16.45
N ARG A 370 22.14 7.45 15.60
CA ARG A 370 21.18 7.60 14.50
C ARG A 370 21.84 7.22 13.17
N PHE A 371 21.01 6.77 12.24
CA PHE A 371 21.46 6.41 10.90
C PHE A 371 21.64 7.67 10.04
N VAL A 372 22.85 7.88 9.56
CA VAL A 372 23.23 8.91 8.57
C VAL A 372 23.55 8.23 7.24
N PRO A 373 23.41 8.90 6.09
CA PRO A 373 23.72 8.29 4.80
C PRO A 373 25.23 8.07 4.68
N ALA A 374 25.67 6.97 4.07
CA ALA A 374 27.09 6.72 3.79
C ALA A 374 27.57 7.51 2.56
N ASP A 375 27.35 8.82 2.55
CA ASP A 375 27.64 9.74 1.44
C ASP A 375 29.09 10.30 1.46
N GLY A 376 29.85 9.96 2.50
CA GLY A 376 31.21 10.45 2.73
C GLY A 376 31.32 11.88 3.24
N VAL A 377 30.20 12.57 3.51
CA VAL A 377 30.19 13.98 3.95
C VAL A 377 29.33 14.25 5.18
N THR A 378 28.30 13.45 5.43
CA THR A 378 27.37 13.65 6.53
C THR A 378 27.98 13.23 7.86
N VAL A 379 27.97 14.16 8.83
CA VAL A 379 28.39 13.91 10.21
C VAL A 379 27.38 14.52 11.16
N LEU A 380 26.95 13.74 12.16
CA LEU A 380 25.99 14.17 13.17
C LEU A 380 26.41 13.64 14.54
N ALA A 381 26.71 14.56 15.44
CA ALA A 381 27.18 14.27 16.78
C ALA A 381 26.20 14.79 17.84
N TYR A 382 26.18 14.14 19.00
CA TYR A 382 25.25 14.42 20.08
C TYR A 382 25.95 14.47 21.44
N ILE A 383 25.46 15.37 22.28
CA ILE A 383 25.74 15.41 23.72
C ILE A 383 24.40 15.45 24.44
N GLU A 384 24.18 14.54 25.39
CA GLU A 384 23.00 14.56 26.26
C GLU A 384 23.39 14.71 27.71
N VAL A 385 22.72 15.63 28.40
CA VAL A 385 22.82 15.80 29.85
C VAL A 385 21.70 15.00 30.51
N THR A 386 22.03 13.94 31.25
CA THR A 386 21.01 12.98 31.73
C THR A 386 20.41 13.33 33.10
N GLY A 387 21.10 14.16 33.89
CA GLY A 387 20.65 14.59 35.22
C GLY A 387 20.71 13.51 36.33
N VAL A 388 21.22 12.31 36.04
CA VAL A 388 21.34 11.20 37.02
C VAL A 388 22.58 11.34 37.93
N GLY A 389 23.32 12.44 37.79
CA GLY A 389 24.45 12.85 38.62
C GLY A 389 24.74 14.33 38.36
N ALA A 390 25.25 15.06 39.36
CA ALA A 390 25.71 16.43 39.14
C ALA A 390 27.00 16.39 38.32
N ILE A 391 27.10 17.21 37.26
CA ILE A 391 28.39 17.51 36.62
C ILE A 391 29.21 18.31 37.65
N ALA A 392 30.36 17.80 38.05
CA ALA A 392 31.19 18.46 39.05
C ALA A 392 31.95 19.64 38.43
N LEU A 393 32.25 20.65 39.24
CA LEU A 393 33.14 21.73 38.82
C LEU A 393 34.52 21.15 38.45
N GLY A 394 35.02 21.51 37.29
CA GLY A 394 36.26 20.97 36.72
C GLY A 394 36.09 19.72 35.85
N ASP A 395 34.89 19.13 35.75
CA ASP A 395 34.59 18.14 34.71
C ASP A 395 34.72 18.79 33.32
N THR A 396 35.17 18.04 32.32
CA THR A 396 35.42 18.58 30.97
C THR A 396 34.70 17.83 29.87
N ILE A 397 34.33 18.57 28.83
CA ILE A 397 33.80 18.08 27.57
C ILE A 397 34.68 18.65 26.45
N ASP A 398 35.33 17.79 25.68
CA ASP A 398 36.11 18.18 24.51
C ASP A 398 35.28 18.08 23.24
N VAL A 399 35.27 19.15 22.45
CA VAL A 399 34.64 19.22 21.13
C VAL A 399 35.68 19.68 20.11
N ASN A 400 36.01 18.85 19.13
CA ASN A 400 37.03 19.15 18.11
C ASN A 400 38.38 19.63 18.69
N GLY A 401 38.78 19.05 19.84
CA GLY A 401 40.03 19.38 20.54
C GLY A 401 39.99 20.67 21.38
N VAL A 402 38.84 21.33 21.49
CA VAL A 402 38.62 22.44 22.42
C VAL A 402 37.96 21.89 23.69
N THR A 403 38.62 22.06 24.83
CA THR A 403 38.16 21.61 26.14
C THR A 403 37.20 22.64 26.75
N LEU A 404 35.96 22.24 26.96
CA LEU A 404 34.96 23.01 27.70
C LEU A 404 34.93 22.56 29.16
N THR A 405 35.08 23.49 30.11
CA THR A 405 35.20 23.16 31.53
C THR A 405 33.94 23.57 32.31
N ALA A 406 33.44 22.67 33.16
CA ALA A 406 32.33 22.98 34.05
C ALA A 406 32.76 23.97 35.14
N ALA A 407 32.18 25.18 35.16
CA ALA A 407 32.49 26.24 36.11
C ALA A 407 31.21 26.96 36.58
N ASN A 408 31.19 27.45 37.83
CA ASN A 408 30.07 28.25 38.34
C ASN A 408 30.61 29.47 39.13
N PRO A 409 30.34 30.70 38.66
CA PRO A 409 29.73 31.03 37.37
C PRO A 409 30.69 30.71 36.20
N ALA A 410 30.16 30.37 35.02
CA ALA A 410 30.96 30.32 33.80
C ALA A 410 31.34 31.74 33.38
N VAL A 411 32.64 32.07 33.45
CA VAL A 411 33.16 33.43 33.21
C VAL A 411 34.02 33.53 31.96
N ASN A 412 34.55 32.40 31.48
CA ASN A 412 35.32 32.33 30.23
C ASN A 412 34.48 31.73 29.07
N PRO A 413 34.81 32.02 27.81
CA PRO A 413 34.09 31.48 26.65
C PRO A 413 34.11 29.94 26.55
N ASP A 414 35.13 29.30 27.12
CA ASP A 414 35.36 27.85 27.17
C ASP A 414 34.82 27.21 28.45
N GLU A 415 34.01 27.93 29.22
CA GLU A 415 33.35 27.42 30.41
C GLU A 415 31.84 27.30 30.20
N PHE A 416 31.22 26.32 30.87
CA PHE A 416 29.76 26.18 30.94
C PHE A 416 29.29 26.03 32.38
N ASP A 417 28.12 26.57 32.69
CA ASP A 417 27.51 26.45 34.02
C ASP A 417 26.81 25.09 34.17
N PRO A 418 27.28 24.20 35.07
CA PRO A 418 26.66 22.90 35.30
C PRO A 418 25.42 22.96 36.20
N THR A 419 24.96 24.16 36.61
CA THR A 419 23.79 24.29 37.51
C THR A 419 22.46 24.40 36.77
N GLY A 420 21.40 23.89 37.41
CA GLY A 420 20.03 23.92 36.90
C GLY A 420 19.52 22.58 36.39
N ALA A 421 18.37 22.59 35.72
CA ALA A 421 17.81 21.40 35.08
C ALA A 421 18.68 21.02 33.85
N PRO A 422 18.70 19.73 33.44
CA PRO A 422 19.52 19.27 32.31
C PRO A 422 19.42 20.12 31.03
N GLY A 423 18.25 20.67 30.71
CA GLY A 423 18.11 21.54 29.54
C GLY A 423 18.76 22.93 29.67
N ALA A 424 18.81 23.47 30.89
CA ALA A 424 19.55 24.71 31.15
C ALA A 424 21.06 24.48 31.01
N ILE A 425 21.55 23.35 31.51
CA ILE A 425 22.94 22.93 31.34
C ILE A 425 23.27 22.74 29.86
N ALA A 426 22.41 22.05 29.10
CA ALA A 426 22.59 21.85 27.66
C ALA A 426 22.68 23.18 26.88
N THR A 427 21.86 24.17 27.25
CA THR A 427 21.90 25.52 26.66
C THR A 427 23.21 26.25 26.97
N ASN A 428 23.73 26.11 28.20
CA ASN A 428 25.04 26.66 28.57
C ASN A 428 26.17 26.00 27.77
N ILE A 429 26.14 24.67 27.60
CA ILE A 429 27.12 23.95 26.77
C ILE A 429 27.07 24.44 25.32
N VAL A 430 25.89 24.61 24.72
CA VAL A 430 25.76 25.18 23.37
C VAL A 430 26.34 26.59 23.27
N THR A 431 26.15 27.41 24.30
CA THR A 431 26.72 28.76 24.36
C THR A 431 28.24 28.71 24.37
N ALA A 432 28.84 27.81 25.18
CA ALA A 432 30.28 27.61 25.23
C ALA A 432 30.84 27.06 23.90
N ILE A 433 30.16 26.09 23.27
CA ILE A 433 30.53 25.58 21.94
C ILE A 433 30.52 26.71 20.91
N THR A 434 29.44 27.50 20.86
CA THR A 434 29.29 28.59 19.87
C THR A 434 30.34 29.68 20.07
N ALA A 435 30.76 29.92 21.31
CA ALA A 435 31.75 30.93 21.65
C ALA A 435 33.20 30.47 21.38
N SER A 436 33.49 29.18 21.53
CA SER A 436 34.87 28.66 21.57
C SER A 436 35.24 27.68 20.46
N VAL A 437 34.26 27.09 19.75
CA VAL A 437 34.47 26.02 18.77
C VAL A 437 33.93 26.44 17.40
N GLY A 438 34.67 27.32 16.71
CA GLY A 438 34.26 27.86 15.41
C GLY A 438 34.21 26.84 14.25
N THR A 439 34.59 25.58 14.48
CA THR A 439 34.57 24.50 13.47
C THR A 439 33.28 23.68 13.47
N VAL A 440 32.37 23.94 14.40
CA VAL A 440 31.07 23.25 14.50
C VAL A 440 29.94 24.24 14.71
N ALA A 441 28.73 23.82 14.35
CA ALA A 441 27.50 24.45 14.79
C ALA A 441 26.79 23.53 15.79
N ALA A 442 26.26 24.10 16.87
CA ALA A 442 25.55 23.35 17.91
C ALA A 442 24.20 23.97 18.22
N SER A 443 23.24 23.12 18.59
CA SER A 443 21.89 23.52 18.99
C SER A 443 21.38 22.62 20.10
N ALA A 444 20.50 23.11 20.98
CA ALA A 444 19.92 22.34 22.09
C ALA A 444 18.38 22.23 21.98
N SER A 445 17.82 21.09 22.39
CA SER A 445 16.39 20.89 22.67
C SER A 445 16.26 20.00 23.90
N GLY A 446 15.68 20.56 24.97
CA GLY A 446 15.71 19.92 26.27
C GLY A 446 17.15 19.62 26.70
N SER A 447 17.41 18.41 27.18
CA SER A 447 18.73 17.92 27.60
C SER A 447 19.68 17.57 26.45
N LEU A 448 19.20 17.55 25.21
CA LEU A 448 19.94 17.08 24.05
C LEU A 448 20.57 18.23 23.29
N ILE A 449 21.83 18.06 22.91
CA ILE A 449 22.60 18.95 22.05
C ILE A 449 22.92 18.19 20.76
N ALA A 450 22.60 18.78 19.60
CA ALA A 450 23.02 18.31 18.30
C ALA A 450 24.17 19.17 17.77
N ILE A 451 25.21 18.53 17.24
CA ILE A 451 26.43 19.16 16.74
C ILE A 451 26.67 18.69 15.31
N VAL A 452 26.89 19.64 14.41
CA VAL A 452 27.28 19.39 13.02
C VAL A 452 28.56 20.16 12.68
N PRO A 453 29.36 19.67 11.72
CA PRO A 453 30.50 20.43 11.21
C PRO A 453 30.05 21.77 10.61
N ALA A 454 30.85 22.82 10.79
CA ALA A 454 30.61 24.12 10.15
C ALA A 454 30.85 24.08 8.62
N VAL A 455 31.69 23.14 8.16
CA VAL A 455 31.98 22.88 6.75
C VAL A 455 31.59 21.43 6.44
N SER A 456 30.78 21.21 5.41
CA SER A 456 30.38 19.85 5.00
C SER A 456 31.60 19.00 4.64
N GLY A 457 31.61 17.74 5.09
CA GLY A 457 32.74 16.83 4.92
C GLY A 457 33.81 16.89 6.02
N ASP A 458 33.77 17.88 6.91
CA ASP A 458 34.62 17.86 8.12
C ASP A 458 34.07 16.87 9.15
N ASN A 459 34.95 16.31 9.98
CA ASN A 459 34.56 15.37 11.03
C ASN A 459 34.32 16.09 12.37
N VAL A 460 33.60 15.42 13.29
CA VAL A 460 33.41 15.88 14.66
C VAL A 460 34.01 14.87 15.63
N THR A 461 34.80 15.34 16.59
CA THR A 461 35.31 14.52 17.69
C THR A 461 34.73 14.98 19.01
N LEU A 462 34.28 14.03 19.82
CA LEU A 462 33.73 14.25 21.16
C LEU A 462 34.42 13.35 22.18
N SER A 463 34.85 13.92 23.31
CA SER A 463 35.22 13.16 24.50
C SER A 463 34.82 13.92 25.76
N SER A 464 34.75 13.22 26.89
CA SER A 464 34.42 13.84 28.16
C SER A 464 35.21 13.18 29.29
N VAL A 465 35.68 13.99 30.23
CA VAL A 465 36.30 13.51 31.47
C VAL A 465 35.39 13.97 32.62
N LEU A 466 34.63 13.02 33.16
CA LEU A 466 33.63 13.28 34.18
C LEU A 466 33.99 12.54 35.47
N THR A 467 33.81 13.20 36.59
CA THR A 467 33.86 12.57 37.92
C THR A 467 32.76 11.50 38.10
N THR A 468 31.63 11.65 37.39
CA THR A 468 30.54 10.66 37.34
C THR A 468 30.22 10.31 35.88
N SER A 469 30.48 9.06 35.49
CA SER A 469 30.43 8.62 34.09
C SER A 469 29.05 8.64 33.43
N THR A 470 27.97 8.77 34.21
CA THR A 470 26.58 8.75 33.70
C THR A 470 25.98 10.13 33.48
N SER A 471 26.66 11.21 33.85
CA SER A 471 26.11 12.58 33.83
C SER A 471 26.00 13.18 32.42
N VAL A 472 26.86 12.75 31.50
CA VAL A 472 26.87 13.17 30.09
C VAL A 472 27.08 11.96 29.19
N ILE A 473 26.29 11.85 28.13
CA ILE A 473 26.43 10.82 27.10
C ILE A 473 26.79 11.51 25.78
N THR A 474 27.79 10.97 25.07
CA THR A 474 28.21 11.46 23.76
C THR A 474 28.07 10.38 22.70
N ALA A 475 27.72 10.76 21.47
CA ALA A 475 27.71 9.86 20.32
C ALA A 475 28.08 10.63 19.06
N VAL A 476 28.80 9.99 18.14
CA VAL A 476 29.14 10.54 16.83
C VAL A 476 28.71 9.54 15.77
N ASN A 477 28.01 10.01 14.75
CA ASN A 477 27.64 9.26 13.56
C ASN A 477 28.34 9.92 12.38
N SER A 478 29.28 9.24 11.72
CA SER A 478 30.18 9.89 10.76
C SER A 478 30.40 9.07 9.49
N ALA A 479 29.84 9.54 8.38
CA ALA A 479 30.13 9.04 7.04
C ALA A 479 31.58 9.35 6.61
N VAL A 480 32.14 10.44 7.13
CA VAL A 480 33.55 10.81 6.90
C VAL A 480 34.49 9.78 7.53
N SER A 481 34.24 9.36 8.78
CA SER A 481 35.04 8.31 9.44
C SER A 481 34.94 6.96 8.74
N TYR A 482 33.81 6.68 8.07
CA TYR A 482 33.57 5.41 7.39
C TYR A 482 34.41 5.23 6.12
N GLN A 483 34.87 6.33 5.49
CA GLN A 483 35.81 6.38 4.35
C GLN A 483 35.34 5.68 3.06
N THR A 484 34.14 5.11 3.05
CA THR A 484 33.55 4.44 1.88
C THR A 484 32.23 5.12 1.54
N VAL A 485 32.05 5.49 0.27
CA VAL A 485 30.77 6.02 -0.21
C VAL A 485 29.91 4.87 -0.69
N ASP A 486 28.69 4.77 -0.17
CA ASP A 486 27.70 3.80 -0.58
C ASP A 486 26.30 4.43 -0.52
N ASN A 487 25.77 4.79 -1.70
CA ASN A 487 24.52 5.54 -1.79
C ASN A 487 23.30 4.75 -1.30
N GLY A 488 23.38 3.42 -1.24
CA GLY A 488 22.31 2.55 -0.73
C GLY A 488 22.34 2.32 0.77
N LEU A 489 23.41 2.76 1.44
CA LEU A 489 23.71 2.43 2.83
C LEU A 489 23.46 3.61 3.77
N TYR A 490 22.92 3.28 4.94
CA TYR A 490 22.92 4.15 6.10
C TYR A 490 23.78 3.54 7.20
N ILE A 491 24.49 4.38 7.94
CA ILE A 491 25.39 3.97 9.00
C ILE A 491 25.10 4.74 10.28
N SER A 492 25.38 4.10 11.40
CA SER A 492 25.40 4.74 12.71
C SER A 492 26.72 4.40 13.41
N GLY A 493 27.26 5.35 14.16
CA GLY A 493 28.60 5.27 14.74
C GLY A 493 29.69 5.92 13.88
N ASP A 494 30.90 5.94 14.43
CA ASP A 494 32.07 6.62 13.89
C ASP A 494 33.33 5.74 13.84
N GLY A 495 33.18 4.44 14.12
CA GLY A 495 34.26 3.47 14.10
C GLY A 495 35.15 3.46 15.34
N THR A 496 34.83 4.26 16.37
CA THR A 496 35.63 4.30 17.61
C THR A 496 35.34 3.10 18.51
N GLN A 497 36.28 2.80 19.42
CA GLN A 497 36.08 1.79 20.46
C GLN A 497 34.88 2.11 21.36
N LYS A 498 34.56 3.39 21.55
CA LYS A 498 33.37 3.82 22.29
C LYS A 498 32.10 3.38 21.56
N ALA A 499 31.98 3.71 20.27
CA ALA A 499 30.86 3.27 19.45
C ALA A 499 30.75 1.74 19.37
N ALA A 500 31.87 1.03 19.26
CA ALA A 500 31.92 -0.43 19.28
C ALA A 500 31.35 -1.00 20.60
N THR A 501 31.65 -0.35 21.72
CA THR A 501 31.16 -0.79 23.04
C THR A 501 29.68 -0.47 23.22
N ASP A 502 29.25 0.74 22.86
CA ASP A 502 27.87 1.19 23.04
C ASP A 502 26.90 0.38 22.17
N LEU A 503 27.26 0.16 20.89
CA LEU A 503 26.48 -0.63 19.95
C LEU A 503 26.69 -2.15 20.16
N GLY A 504 27.80 -2.58 20.77
CA GLY A 504 28.14 -4.00 20.86
C GLY A 504 28.60 -4.60 19.53
N THR A 505 29.18 -3.77 18.66
CA THR A 505 29.71 -4.16 17.35
C THR A 505 31.23 -4.25 17.37
N VAL A 506 31.80 -4.95 16.39
CA VAL A 506 33.27 -5.15 16.32
C VAL A 506 33.98 -3.90 15.78
N ASP A 507 33.38 -3.25 14.80
CA ASP A 507 33.99 -2.15 14.03
C ASP A 507 33.44 -0.78 14.40
N GLY A 508 32.58 -0.67 15.40
CA GLY A 508 32.02 0.61 15.85
C GLY A 508 30.95 1.19 14.93
N TYR A 509 30.40 0.37 14.03
CA TYR A 509 29.31 0.75 13.15
C TYR A 509 28.11 -0.20 13.28
N SER A 510 26.91 0.36 13.10
CA SER A 510 25.71 -0.38 12.72
C SER A 510 25.24 0.11 11.35
N TYR A 511 24.78 -0.81 10.52
CA TYR A 511 24.43 -0.57 9.12
C TYR A 511 22.93 -0.74 8.93
N ALA A 512 22.33 0.04 8.03
CA ALA A 512 20.92 -0.11 7.72
C ALA A 512 20.60 0.15 6.24
N ILE A 513 19.59 -0.58 5.74
CA ILE A 513 18.96 -0.35 4.44
C ILE A 513 17.43 -0.35 4.60
N PRO A 514 16.70 0.47 3.84
CA PRO A 514 15.24 0.54 3.95
C PRO A 514 14.57 -0.73 3.38
N MET A 515 13.40 -1.07 3.91
CA MET A 515 12.56 -2.16 3.41
C MET A 515 11.23 -1.66 2.85
N CYS A 516 10.39 -1.05 3.69
CA CYS A 516 9.10 -0.54 3.22
C CYS A 516 8.50 0.49 4.19
N PHE A 517 7.57 1.28 3.69
CA PHE A 517 6.57 1.95 4.52
C PHE A 517 5.29 1.14 4.56
N VAL A 518 4.60 1.17 5.70
CA VAL A 518 3.29 0.54 5.89
C VAL A 518 2.30 1.59 6.38
N PHE A 519 1.30 1.90 5.57
CA PHE A 519 0.24 2.84 5.87
C PHE A 519 -0.83 2.16 6.72
N ARG A 520 -1.17 2.77 7.85
CA ARG A 520 -2.03 2.15 8.86
C ARG A 520 -3.40 2.81 8.87
N ARG A 521 -4.43 1.97 8.88
CA ARG A 521 -5.79 2.37 9.24
C ARG A 521 -5.90 2.61 10.74
N ASN A 522 -6.81 3.47 11.13
CA ASN A 522 -7.07 3.78 12.53
C ASN A 522 -7.93 2.68 13.15
N ASP A 523 -7.65 2.33 14.41
CA ASP A 523 -8.55 1.48 15.20
C ASP A 523 -9.77 2.30 15.61
N ALA A 524 -10.91 1.98 15.00
CA ALA A 524 -12.21 2.60 15.25
C ALA A 524 -13.13 1.75 16.13
N SER A 525 -12.62 0.64 16.70
CA SER A 525 -13.40 -0.33 17.47
C SER A 525 -14.00 0.25 18.75
N THR A 526 -13.45 1.35 19.27
CA THR A 526 -14.01 2.06 20.45
C THR A 526 -14.56 3.45 20.13
N THR A 527 -14.45 3.93 18.89
CA THR A 527 -14.89 5.28 18.50
C THR A 527 -16.16 5.32 17.67
N GLY A 528 -16.83 4.18 17.48
CA GLY A 528 -18.10 4.11 16.77
C GLY A 528 -18.02 3.49 15.37
N GLY A 529 -16.87 2.94 14.97
CA GLY A 529 -16.64 2.30 13.67
C GLY A 529 -16.18 3.27 12.59
N PHE A 530 -16.18 2.82 11.33
CA PHE A 530 -15.94 3.65 10.15
C PHE A 530 -16.87 4.88 10.15
N ASP A 531 -16.28 6.07 10.03
CA ASP A 531 -17.00 7.34 9.95
C ASP A 531 -16.73 7.98 8.56
N PRO A 532 -17.75 8.04 7.67
CA PRO A 532 -17.59 8.59 6.32
C PRO A 532 -17.26 10.09 6.31
N ALA A 533 -17.55 10.83 7.39
CA ALA A 533 -17.32 12.26 7.49
C ALA A 533 -16.00 12.60 8.20
N ASN A 534 -15.69 11.97 9.34
CA ASN A 534 -14.56 12.43 10.18
C ASN A 534 -13.43 11.41 10.37
N ASN A 535 -13.61 10.15 10.02
CA ASN A 535 -12.57 9.12 10.17
C ASN A 535 -12.70 8.04 9.08
N THR A 536 -12.55 8.45 7.82
CA THR A 536 -12.61 7.53 6.66
C THR A 536 -11.43 6.56 6.61
N ASN A 537 -10.32 6.85 7.29
CA ASN A 537 -9.23 5.90 7.55
C ASN A 537 -9.52 4.89 8.68
N GLY A 538 -10.63 5.03 9.41
CA GLY A 538 -11.04 4.17 10.51
C GLY A 538 -11.58 2.81 10.07
N ALA A 539 -11.31 1.75 10.82
CA ALA A 539 -11.85 0.42 10.58
C ALA A 539 -12.03 -0.34 11.90
N LEU A 540 -12.86 -1.39 11.90
CA LEU A 540 -12.93 -2.37 12.97
C LEU A 540 -11.78 -3.41 12.88
N ALA A 541 -11.54 -4.14 13.97
CA ALA A 541 -10.68 -5.33 13.99
C ALA A 541 -11.37 -6.50 13.28
N HIS A 542 -10.63 -7.41 12.64
CA HIS A 542 -11.22 -8.54 11.90
C HIS A 542 -12.04 -9.52 12.77
N ASP A 543 -11.75 -9.64 14.07
CA ASP A 543 -12.39 -10.57 15.02
C ASP A 543 -13.36 -9.87 15.99
N HIS A 544 -13.80 -8.66 15.65
CA HIS A 544 -14.73 -7.91 16.48
C HIS A 544 -16.03 -8.70 16.76
N ALA A 545 -16.54 -8.59 17.98
CA ALA A 545 -17.86 -9.07 18.35
C ALA A 545 -18.96 -8.26 17.62
N PRO A 546 -20.25 -8.68 17.64
CA PRO A 546 -21.31 -7.87 17.06
C PRO A 546 -21.24 -6.43 17.56
N PHE A 547 -21.16 -5.50 16.62
CA PHE A 547 -20.82 -4.10 16.88
C PHE A 547 -21.92 -3.21 16.32
N ASN A 548 -22.15 -2.05 16.92
CA ASN A 548 -23.10 -1.07 16.38
C ASN A 548 -22.31 0.15 15.93
N ASN A 549 -22.16 0.32 14.62
CA ASN A 549 -21.53 1.51 14.07
C ASN A 549 -22.49 2.71 14.22
N THR A 550 -22.04 3.76 14.92
CA THR A 550 -22.85 4.93 15.26
C THR A 550 -22.77 6.08 14.25
N HIS A 551 -21.86 5.97 13.28
CA HIS A 551 -21.55 7.01 12.30
C HIS A 551 -22.18 6.76 10.94
N LEU A 552 -22.60 5.53 10.67
CA LEU A 552 -23.37 5.22 9.46
C LEU A 552 -24.77 5.84 9.52
N THR A 553 -25.26 6.19 8.34
CA THR A 553 -26.55 6.82 8.09
C THR A 553 -27.73 6.10 8.75
N GLY A 554 -28.68 6.85 9.30
CA GLY A 554 -29.91 6.32 9.90
C GLY A 554 -29.78 5.93 11.38
N GLY A 555 -28.60 6.15 11.97
CA GLY A 555 -28.28 5.87 13.37
C GLY A 555 -27.46 4.60 13.53
N ALA A 556 -27.43 4.05 14.75
CA ALA A 556 -26.62 2.88 15.10
C ALA A 556 -26.95 1.67 14.21
N THR A 557 -26.05 1.36 13.28
CA THR A 557 -26.16 0.25 12.32
C THR A 557 -25.49 -1.00 12.90
N ALA A 558 -26.22 -2.12 12.94
CA ALA A 558 -25.70 -3.37 13.45
C ALA A 558 -24.73 -4.02 12.44
N ILE A 559 -23.50 -4.26 12.87
CA ILE A 559 -22.42 -4.92 12.15
C ILE A 559 -22.25 -6.33 12.74
N PRO A 560 -22.50 -7.40 11.97
CA PRO A 560 -22.29 -8.77 12.45
C PRO A 560 -20.83 -9.00 12.85
N ALA A 561 -20.58 -9.97 13.73
CA ALA A 561 -19.22 -10.32 14.13
C ALA A 561 -18.34 -10.66 12.90
N SER A 562 -17.08 -10.25 12.96
CA SER A 562 -16.08 -10.46 11.89
C SER A 562 -16.49 -9.95 10.51
N THR A 563 -17.33 -8.92 10.45
CA THR A 563 -17.79 -8.29 9.20
C THR A 563 -17.33 -6.85 9.18
N SER A 564 -16.61 -6.44 8.13
CA SER A 564 -16.18 -5.05 8.01
C SER A 564 -17.39 -4.12 7.81
N ASP A 565 -17.32 -2.96 8.45
CA ASP A 565 -18.26 -1.85 8.33
C ASP A 565 -17.83 -0.82 7.27
N ARG A 566 -16.72 -1.08 6.57
CA ARG A 566 -16.20 -0.21 5.51
C ARG A 566 -16.75 -0.59 4.13
N PRO A 567 -16.79 0.37 3.17
CA PRO A 567 -17.18 0.09 1.79
C PRO A 567 -16.18 -0.80 1.04
N ASP A 568 -14.93 -0.88 1.50
CA ASP A 568 -13.86 -1.70 0.91
C ASP A 568 -13.64 -3.04 1.63
N GLN A 569 -14.47 -3.36 2.63
CA GLN A 569 -14.37 -4.54 3.49
C GLN A 569 -13.03 -4.70 4.23
N ARG A 570 -12.22 -3.65 4.34
CA ARG A 570 -10.91 -3.71 5.01
C ARG A 570 -11.06 -3.58 6.53
N PHE A 571 -10.03 -4.02 7.25
CA PHE A 571 -9.93 -3.96 8.72
C PHE A 571 -8.64 -3.22 9.12
N HIS A 572 -8.52 -2.77 10.37
CA HIS A 572 -7.33 -2.02 10.80
C HIS A 572 -6.12 -2.91 11.12
N ASP A 573 -6.37 -4.18 11.42
CA ASP A 573 -5.41 -5.19 11.83
C ASP A 573 -5.06 -6.18 10.70
N VAL A 574 -5.57 -5.92 9.49
CA VAL A 574 -5.26 -6.67 8.27
C VAL A 574 -4.53 -5.76 7.30
N ILE A 575 -3.27 -6.09 7.00
CA ILE A 575 -2.45 -5.36 6.04
C ILE A 575 -2.69 -5.95 4.65
N VAL A 576 -2.94 -5.08 3.66
CA VAL A 576 -3.08 -5.47 2.24
C VAL A 576 -1.99 -4.83 1.39
N SER A 577 -1.86 -5.26 0.12
CA SER A 577 -0.78 -4.81 -0.77
C SER A 577 -0.73 -3.31 -1.00
N GLY A 578 -1.90 -2.63 -1.08
CA GLY A 578 -1.97 -1.18 -1.25
C GLY A 578 -1.45 -0.39 -0.04
N ASP A 579 -1.42 -1.02 1.14
CA ASP A 579 -0.93 -0.39 2.38
C ASP A 579 0.60 -0.39 2.45
N VAL A 580 1.31 -1.08 1.54
CA VAL A 580 2.77 -1.21 1.59
C VAL A 580 3.44 -0.51 0.42
N LEU A 581 4.34 0.43 0.71
CA LEU A 581 5.24 1.02 -0.27
C LEU A 581 6.63 0.36 -0.16
N ASP A 582 7.03 -0.37 -1.20
CA ASP A 582 8.34 -1.06 -1.24
C ASP A 582 9.48 -0.05 -1.44
N LEU A 583 10.44 -0.06 -0.51
CA LEU A 583 11.63 0.82 -0.52
C LEU A 583 12.93 0.05 -0.75
N ARG A 584 12.85 -1.25 -1.01
CA ARG A 584 14.02 -2.11 -1.24
C ARG A 584 14.68 -1.73 -2.55
N ARG A 585 15.92 -1.20 -2.46
CA ARG A 585 16.76 -0.89 -3.62
C ARG A 585 17.38 -2.16 -4.18
N GLN A 586 17.10 -2.46 -5.43
CA GLN A 586 17.69 -3.59 -6.10
C GLN A 586 19.11 -3.28 -6.56
N VAL A 587 20.00 -4.25 -6.39
CA VAL A 587 21.38 -4.21 -6.88
C VAL A 587 21.68 -5.46 -7.70
N SER A 588 22.40 -5.29 -8.80
CA SER A 588 22.79 -6.38 -9.70
C SER A 588 24.30 -6.37 -9.94
N PRO A 589 25.07 -7.29 -9.32
CA PRO A 589 26.52 -7.38 -9.54
C PRO A 589 26.89 -7.73 -10.99
N GLY A 590 26.02 -8.45 -11.71
CA GLY A 590 26.23 -8.86 -13.10
C GLY A 590 25.82 -7.83 -14.16
N GLY A 591 25.43 -6.62 -13.74
CA GLY A 591 24.83 -5.63 -14.62
C GLY A 591 23.35 -5.92 -14.93
N VAL A 592 22.73 -5.02 -15.69
CA VAL A 592 21.31 -5.09 -16.09
C VAL A 592 21.22 -4.78 -17.59
N ASP A 593 20.36 -5.50 -18.31
CA ASP A 593 19.97 -5.08 -19.66
C ASP A 593 19.03 -3.87 -19.56
N LEU A 594 19.61 -2.68 -19.66
CA LEU A 594 18.90 -1.42 -19.51
C LEU A 594 17.78 -1.25 -20.55
N LYS A 595 17.84 -1.88 -21.72
CA LYS A 595 16.77 -1.77 -22.72
C LYS A 595 15.54 -2.57 -22.31
N ALA A 596 15.75 -3.83 -21.91
CA ALA A 596 14.68 -4.65 -21.37
C ALA A 596 14.09 -4.04 -20.10
N GLU A 597 14.94 -3.41 -19.28
CA GLU A 597 14.50 -2.65 -18.10
C GLU A 597 13.61 -1.47 -18.49
N LEU A 598 14.03 -0.63 -19.45
CA LEU A 598 13.23 0.50 -19.93
C LEU A 598 11.85 0.04 -20.43
N GLU A 599 11.80 -1.03 -21.22
CA GLU A 599 10.55 -1.61 -21.71
C GLU A 599 9.68 -2.12 -20.56
N SER A 600 10.26 -2.84 -19.60
CA SER A 600 9.53 -3.35 -18.42
C SER A 600 8.96 -2.23 -17.56
N GLN A 601 9.73 -1.16 -17.31
CA GLN A 601 9.29 -0.02 -16.51
C GLN A 601 8.22 0.79 -17.23
N MET A 602 8.35 0.95 -18.56
CA MET A 602 7.34 1.62 -19.36
C MET A 602 6.03 0.83 -19.41
N THR A 603 6.07 -0.49 -19.61
CA THR A 603 4.88 -1.35 -19.56
C THR A 603 4.19 -1.25 -18.19
N ALA A 604 4.94 -1.31 -17.10
CA ALA A 604 4.40 -1.18 -15.74
C ALA A 604 3.81 0.21 -15.45
N LEU A 605 4.25 1.26 -16.15
CA LEU A 605 3.66 2.59 -16.05
C LEU A 605 2.34 2.67 -16.81
N LEU A 606 2.29 2.11 -18.03
CA LEU A 606 1.12 2.16 -18.90
C LEU A 606 -0.02 1.24 -18.44
N ASP A 607 0.29 0.17 -17.70
CA ASP A 607 -0.70 -0.76 -17.12
C ASP A 607 -1.17 -0.37 -15.70
N GLY A 608 -0.60 0.69 -15.10
CA GLY A 608 -0.93 1.15 -13.75
C GLY A 608 -0.30 0.33 -12.61
N SER A 609 0.51 -0.69 -12.90
CA SER A 609 1.05 -1.64 -11.90
C SER A 609 2.38 -1.21 -11.25
N MET A 610 2.86 0.01 -11.54
CA MET A 610 4.14 0.51 -11.03
C MET A 610 4.16 0.64 -9.50
N HIS A 611 3.10 1.20 -8.89
CA HIS A 611 2.92 1.40 -7.44
C HIS A 611 4.19 1.85 -6.67
N THR A 612 4.98 2.77 -7.24
CA THR A 612 6.23 3.26 -6.63
C THR A 612 6.07 4.55 -5.83
N TRP A 613 4.85 5.07 -5.78
CA TRP A 613 4.45 6.21 -4.97
C TRP A 613 3.10 5.93 -4.31
N ALA A 614 2.90 6.56 -3.16
CA ALA A 614 1.65 6.57 -2.43
C ALA A 614 1.26 8.03 -2.19
N ILE A 615 -0.04 8.28 -2.13
CA ILE A 615 -0.58 9.60 -1.87
C ILE A 615 -1.46 9.55 -0.64
N ASP A 616 -1.52 10.66 0.08
CA ASP A 616 -2.61 10.88 1.02
C ASP A 616 -3.84 11.26 0.21
N THR A 617 -4.99 10.63 0.45
CA THR A 617 -6.21 10.98 -0.27
C THR A 617 -6.56 12.47 -0.14
N GLU A 618 -6.27 13.10 1.00
CA GLU A 618 -6.54 14.54 1.21
C GLU A 618 -5.77 15.46 0.26
N ASP A 619 -4.68 14.94 -0.30
CA ASP A 619 -3.81 15.64 -1.23
C ASP A 619 -4.27 15.49 -2.69
N ILE A 620 -5.35 14.76 -2.99
CA ILE A 620 -5.80 14.53 -4.37
C ILE A 620 -7.30 14.71 -4.58
N THR A 621 -8.10 14.31 -3.60
CA THR A 621 -9.57 14.36 -3.69
C THR A 621 -10.16 14.77 -2.35
N GLU A 622 -11.40 15.22 -2.36
CA GLU A 622 -12.14 15.41 -1.12
C GLU A 622 -12.64 14.03 -0.63
N LEU A 623 -12.19 13.61 0.56
CA LEU A 623 -12.66 12.40 1.23
C LEU A 623 -12.80 12.65 2.73
N GLY A 624 -14.05 12.69 3.18
CA GLY A 624 -14.45 13.23 4.47
C GLY A 624 -13.85 14.62 4.72
N ASN A 625 -13.79 15.00 5.98
CA ASN A 625 -13.10 16.20 6.45
C ASN A 625 -11.58 15.97 6.46
N SER A 626 -11.03 15.69 5.27
CA SER A 626 -9.62 15.32 5.02
C SER A 626 -9.18 14.00 5.65
N SER A 627 -10.10 13.12 6.06
CA SER A 627 -9.77 11.95 6.89
C SER A 627 -9.39 10.67 6.15
N GLY A 628 -9.08 10.80 4.86
CA GLY A 628 -8.86 9.69 3.93
C GLY A 628 -7.67 8.79 4.23
N ASP A 629 -7.55 7.69 3.48
CA ASP A 629 -6.44 6.76 3.65
C ASP A 629 -5.18 7.21 2.88
N VAL A 630 -4.03 6.65 3.27
CA VAL A 630 -2.77 6.76 2.52
C VAL A 630 -2.50 5.42 1.86
N SER A 631 -2.27 5.41 0.55
CA SER A 631 -2.08 4.15 -0.20
C SER A 631 -1.50 4.43 -1.59
N SER A 632 -0.92 3.40 -2.22
CA SER A 632 -0.62 3.42 -3.67
C SER A 632 -1.88 3.25 -4.54
N VAL A 633 -2.97 2.77 -3.94
CA VAL A 633 -4.31 2.64 -4.51
C VAL A 633 -5.30 3.19 -3.48
N TYR A 634 -5.62 4.47 -3.57
CA TYR A 634 -6.33 5.23 -2.53
C TYR A 634 -7.85 5.10 -2.65
N LEU A 635 -8.56 5.29 -1.55
CA LEU A 635 -10.02 5.26 -1.52
C LEU A 635 -10.59 6.57 -2.07
N VAL A 636 -11.58 6.48 -2.94
CA VAL A 636 -12.30 7.63 -3.51
C VAL A 636 -13.76 7.55 -3.09
N CYS A 637 -14.34 8.70 -2.78
CA CYS A 637 -15.77 8.87 -2.57
C CYS A 637 -16.27 9.95 -3.54
N ASN A 638 -17.21 9.58 -4.41
CA ASN A 638 -17.95 10.57 -5.18
C ASN A 638 -19.39 10.64 -4.72
N GLU A 639 -19.96 11.84 -4.72
CA GLU A 639 -21.33 12.08 -4.27
C GLU A 639 -22.23 12.49 -5.43
N ILE A 640 -23.47 12.00 -5.38
CA ILE A 640 -24.52 12.38 -6.32
C ILE A 640 -25.75 12.79 -5.51
N GLY A 641 -26.20 14.03 -5.69
CA GLY A 641 -27.29 14.60 -4.90
C GLY A 641 -27.23 16.12 -4.85
N ASP A 642 -27.88 16.70 -3.83
CA ASP A 642 -28.05 18.15 -3.75
C ASP A 642 -26.96 18.88 -2.94
N GLN A 643 -26.39 18.23 -1.90
CA GLN A 643 -25.31 18.84 -1.12
C GLN A 643 -23.96 18.65 -1.80
N ASP A 644 -23.14 19.69 -1.75
CA ASP A 644 -21.79 19.66 -2.32
C ASP A 644 -20.79 19.20 -1.26
N ASN A 645 -20.02 18.16 -1.60
CA ASN A 645 -18.81 17.74 -0.92
C ASN A 645 -18.96 17.42 0.58
N VAL A 646 -19.93 16.57 0.93
CA VAL A 646 -20.20 16.21 2.34
C VAL A 646 -19.22 15.15 2.84
N ASN A 647 -19.17 14.00 2.18
CA ASN A 647 -18.22 12.91 2.45
C ASN A 647 -17.20 12.73 1.34
N GLY A 648 -17.43 13.30 0.16
CA GLY A 648 -16.47 13.30 -0.94
C GLY A 648 -16.95 14.13 -2.12
N GLU A 649 -16.17 14.18 -3.21
CA GLU A 649 -16.41 15.12 -4.32
C GLU A 649 -17.74 14.88 -5.04
N THR A 650 -18.58 15.92 -5.16
CA THR A 650 -19.86 15.87 -5.85
C THR A 650 -19.67 15.88 -7.37
N ILE A 651 -20.09 14.82 -8.05
CA ILE A 651 -19.91 14.64 -9.51
C ILE A 651 -21.15 15.04 -10.33
N GLY A 652 -22.26 15.30 -9.67
CA GLY A 652 -23.49 15.73 -10.32
C GLY A 652 -24.71 15.64 -9.42
N LYS A 653 -25.81 16.16 -9.93
CA LYS A 653 -27.11 16.13 -9.27
C LYS A 653 -28.06 15.18 -9.98
N TRP A 654 -29.10 14.74 -9.29
CA TRP A 654 -30.16 13.94 -9.89
C TRP A 654 -31.00 14.82 -10.83
N ASP A 655 -31.26 14.36 -12.04
CA ASP A 655 -32.10 15.10 -13.01
C ASP A 655 -33.30 14.26 -13.49
N HIS A 656 -33.52 13.09 -12.88
CA HIS A 656 -34.56 12.12 -13.21
C HIS A 656 -34.50 11.56 -14.65
N ILE A 657 -33.34 11.67 -15.31
CA ILE A 657 -33.10 11.19 -16.67
C ILE A 657 -31.80 10.39 -16.74
N ARG A 658 -30.71 11.00 -16.25
CA ARG A 658 -29.36 10.48 -16.23
C ARG A 658 -29.27 9.26 -15.33
N ARG A 659 -28.61 8.24 -15.85
CA ARG A 659 -28.28 7.01 -15.10
C ARG A 659 -26.78 6.79 -15.03
N ARG A 660 -26.04 7.32 -16.01
CA ARG A 660 -24.61 7.11 -16.17
C ARG A 660 -23.89 8.42 -16.05
N PHE A 661 -22.96 8.46 -15.10
CA PHE A 661 -22.09 9.59 -14.82
C PHE A 661 -20.72 9.22 -15.36
N ALA A 662 -20.35 9.77 -16.51
CA ALA A 662 -19.16 9.35 -17.25
C ALA A 662 -18.38 10.51 -17.86
N ASP A 663 -17.07 10.34 -18.02
CA ASP A 663 -16.20 11.30 -18.70
C ASP A 663 -16.31 11.26 -20.21
N GLN A 664 -16.69 10.13 -20.79
CA GLN A 664 -17.10 10.07 -22.19
C GLN A 664 -18.52 10.64 -22.37
N PRO A 665 -18.85 11.20 -23.55
CA PRO A 665 -20.20 11.64 -23.84
C PRO A 665 -21.22 10.50 -23.65
N VAL A 666 -22.26 10.76 -22.87
CA VAL A 666 -23.32 9.78 -22.57
C VAL A 666 -24.59 10.18 -23.27
N VAL A 667 -25.23 9.20 -23.91
CA VAL A 667 -26.57 9.35 -24.46
C VAL A 667 -27.55 8.55 -23.60
N GLU A 668 -28.62 9.22 -23.16
CA GLU A 668 -29.74 8.60 -22.47
C GLU A 668 -31.02 8.69 -23.30
N ARG A 669 -31.85 7.65 -23.18
CA ARG A 669 -33.14 7.56 -23.87
C ARG A 669 -34.26 7.60 -22.85
N ARG A 670 -35.16 8.56 -22.96
CA ARG A 670 -36.32 8.70 -22.05
C ARG A 670 -37.62 8.72 -22.86
N ILE A 671 -38.61 7.95 -22.40
CA ILE A 671 -39.98 8.00 -22.93
C ILE A 671 -40.82 8.89 -22.02
N PHE A 672 -41.58 9.79 -22.65
CA PHE A 672 -42.58 10.63 -21.99
C PHE A 672 -43.97 10.19 -22.47
N PRO A 673 -44.78 9.56 -21.59
CA PRO A 673 -46.17 9.25 -21.90
C PRO A 673 -47.05 10.49 -21.71
N ILE A 674 -47.79 10.88 -22.75
CA ILE A 674 -48.67 12.06 -22.74
C ILE A 674 -50.11 11.64 -22.97
N THR A 675 -51.04 12.16 -22.19
CA THR A 675 -52.48 11.92 -22.36
C THR A 675 -53.13 12.98 -23.25
N SER A 676 -54.30 12.65 -23.81
CA SER A 676 -55.10 13.51 -24.69
C SER A 676 -55.69 14.76 -24.00
N ASP A 677 -55.47 14.92 -22.69
CA ASP A 677 -55.98 16.01 -21.86
C ASP A 677 -54.89 16.68 -21.00
N ALA A 678 -53.61 16.37 -21.22
CA ALA A 678 -52.48 16.86 -20.42
C ALA A 678 -52.42 18.40 -20.35
N PRO A 679 -52.78 19.03 -19.21
CA PRO A 679 -52.97 20.48 -19.14
C PRO A 679 -51.68 21.22 -18.74
N SER A 680 -51.38 22.32 -19.44
CA SER A 680 -50.20 23.15 -19.18
C SER A 680 -50.10 23.76 -17.78
N GLY A 681 -51.23 23.88 -17.06
CA GLY A 681 -51.26 24.43 -15.70
C GLY A 681 -50.86 23.47 -14.58
N THR A 682 -50.95 22.15 -14.81
CA THR A 682 -50.62 21.13 -13.78
C THR A 682 -49.22 20.56 -13.98
N ASN A 683 -48.78 20.44 -15.23
CA ASN A 683 -47.40 20.06 -15.57
C ASN A 683 -46.87 21.01 -16.67
N PRO A 684 -46.14 22.08 -16.28
CA PRO A 684 -45.67 23.08 -17.25
C PRO A 684 -44.55 22.57 -18.16
N GLY A 685 -43.92 21.44 -17.85
CA GLY A 685 -42.87 20.83 -18.67
C GLY A 685 -43.35 19.75 -19.63
N LEU A 686 -44.52 19.16 -19.39
CA LEU A 686 -45.09 18.08 -20.20
C LEU A 686 -46.58 18.31 -20.42
N PHE A 687 -46.94 18.89 -21.55
CA PHE A 687 -48.32 19.29 -21.82
C PHE A 687 -48.64 19.34 -23.31
N MET A 688 -49.92 19.46 -23.62
CA MET A 688 -50.39 19.70 -24.98
C MET A 688 -50.90 21.13 -25.15
N ASP A 689 -50.80 21.68 -26.36
CA ASP A 689 -51.33 23.02 -26.68
C ASP A 689 -52.78 23.17 -26.17
N PRO A 690 -53.05 24.09 -25.22
CA PRO A 690 -54.35 24.23 -24.57
C PRO A 690 -55.43 24.83 -25.49
N THR A 691 -55.07 25.29 -26.69
CA THR A 691 -56.01 25.90 -27.64
C THR A 691 -56.88 24.88 -28.38
N ARG A 692 -56.60 23.59 -28.21
CA ARG A 692 -57.21 22.45 -28.89
C ARG A 692 -57.46 21.33 -27.88
N ALA A 693 -58.44 20.45 -28.15
CA ALA A 693 -58.89 19.43 -27.20
C ALA A 693 -58.79 18.03 -27.79
N GLY A 694 -58.19 17.09 -27.03
CA GLY A 694 -57.99 15.72 -27.49
C GLY A 694 -56.85 15.57 -28.51
N TRP A 695 -56.75 14.38 -29.10
CA TRP A 695 -55.86 14.16 -30.23
C TRP A 695 -56.51 14.69 -31.52
N GLU A 696 -55.94 15.72 -32.13
CA GLU A 696 -56.39 16.25 -33.42
C GLU A 696 -55.23 16.73 -34.29
N ALA A 697 -55.45 16.79 -35.60
CA ALA A 697 -54.45 17.24 -36.55
C ALA A 697 -54.05 18.71 -36.29
N GLY A 698 -52.76 18.96 -36.12
CA GLY A 698 -52.21 20.26 -35.71
C GLY A 698 -52.12 20.47 -34.20
N GLN A 699 -52.52 19.49 -33.37
CA GLN A 699 -52.20 19.47 -31.94
C GLN A 699 -50.69 19.47 -31.74
N VAL A 700 -50.19 20.22 -30.77
CA VAL A 700 -48.77 20.28 -30.43
C VAL A 700 -48.52 19.64 -29.07
N ILE A 701 -47.68 18.61 -29.06
CA ILE A 701 -47.09 18.05 -27.85
C ILE A 701 -45.87 18.90 -27.47
N ASN A 702 -45.83 19.37 -26.22
CA ASN A 702 -44.73 20.16 -25.67
C ASN A 702 -44.00 19.33 -24.61
N ILE A 703 -42.71 19.07 -24.86
CA ILE A 703 -41.79 18.50 -23.88
C ILE A 703 -40.71 19.54 -23.61
N ASN A 704 -40.94 20.36 -22.58
CA ASN A 704 -40.07 21.44 -22.14
C ASN A 704 -39.34 21.03 -20.86
N LEU A 705 -38.12 20.53 -21.01
CA LEU A 705 -37.27 20.12 -19.89
C LEU A 705 -36.81 21.32 -19.06
N GLY A 706 -36.81 22.53 -19.63
CA GLY A 706 -36.58 23.79 -18.91
C GLY A 706 -37.71 24.21 -17.97
N GLN A 707 -38.82 23.46 -17.94
CA GLN A 707 -39.92 23.65 -16.99
C GLN A 707 -40.42 22.35 -16.36
N LEU A 708 -39.79 21.21 -16.68
CA LEU A 708 -40.17 19.90 -16.17
C LEU A 708 -39.59 19.68 -14.78
N ASP A 709 -40.40 19.12 -13.87
CA ASP A 709 -40.00 18.85 -12.50
C ASP A 709 -39.20 17.53 -12.39
N ALA A 710 -37.93 17.63 -12.04
CA ALA A 710 -37.02 16.51 -11.76
C ALA A 710 -37.27 15.81 -10.43
N SER A 711 -38.05 16.42 -9.53
CA SER A 711 -38.41 15.80 -8.25
C SER A 711 -39.64 14.90 -8.33
N GLY A 712 -40.39 14.96 -9.43
CA GLY A 712 -41.55 14.11 -9.69
C GLY A 712 -41.18 12.62 -9.75
N LEU A 713 -42.15 11.75 -9.46
CA LEU A 713 -41.98 10.30 -9.57
C LEU A 713 -42.18 9.84 -11.02
N GLY A 714 -42.33 8.54 -11.27
CA GLY A 714 -42.44 7.98 -12.62
C GLY A 714 -43.54 8.58 -13.54
N ASP A 715 -44.51 9.30 -12.99
CA ASP A 715 -45.58 10.01 -13.72
C ASP A 715 -45.24 11.47 -14.07
N TRP A 716 -44.09 11.98 -13.62
CA TRP A 716 -43.64 13.36 -13.76
C TRP A 716 -44.60 14.39 -13.15
N VAL A 717 -45.46 14.00 -12.22
CA VAL A 717 -46.34 14.94 -11.52
C VAL A 717 -45.49 15.80 -10.58
N PRO A 718 -45.61 17.14 -10.64
CA PRO A 718 -44.79 18.00 -9.80
C PRO A 718 -45.00 17.77 -8.31
N THR A 719 -43.92 17.78 -7.54
CA THR A 719 -43.99 17.62 -6.08
C THR A 719 -44.25 18.97 -5.39
N ALA A 720 -44.35 18.95 -4.05
CA ALA A 720 -44.50 20.16 -3.25
C ALA A 720 -43.25 21.08 -3.28
N SER A 721 -42.09 20.57 -3.72
CA SER A 721 -40.84 21.33 -3.81
C SER A 721 -40.18 21.10 -5.18
N PRO A 722 -40.81 21.58 -6.27
CA PRO A 722 -40.39 21.26 -7.63
C PRO A 722 -39.01 21.83 -7.95
N VAL A 723 -38.24 21.09 -8.74
CA VAL A 723 -36.92 21.50 -9.25
C VAL A 723 -36.85 21.20 -10.73
N VAL A 724 -36.33 22.13 -11.51
CA VAL A 724 -36.31 22.01 -12.97
C VAL A 724 -35.20 21.05 -13.42
N VAL A 725 -35.50 20.14 -14.35
CA VAL A 725 -34.54 19.19 -14.94
C VAL A 725 -33.27 19.88 -15.44
N THR A 726 -33.39 20.96 -16.22
CA THR A 726 -32.22 21.66 -16.78
C THR A 726 -31.36 22.37 -15.74
N ASN A 727 -31.88 22.65 -14.53
CA ASN A 727 -31.06 23.19 -13.44
C ASN A 727 -30.11 22.14 -12.86
N GLN A 728 -30.41 20.85 -13.09
CA GLN A 728 -29.61 19.71 -12.63
C GLN A 728 -28.64 19.21 -13.71
N TRP A 729 -28.75 19.74 -14.93
CA TRP A 729 -27.93 19.34 -16.04
C TRP A 729 -26.53 19.96 -15.99
N PRO A 730 -25.49 19.19 -16.33
CA PRO A 730 -24.21 19.78 -16.66
C PRO A 730 -24.31 20.65 -17.92
N ALA A 731 -23.50 21.70 -17.99
CA ALA A 731 -23.51 22.64 -19.10
C ALA A 731 -23.20 21.95 -20.43
N GLY A 732 -24.05 22.17 -21.44
CA GLY A 732 -23.92 21.54 -22.77
C GLY A 732 -24.85 20.34 -23.01
N THR A 733 -25.61 19.92 -21.98
CA THR A 733 -26.65 18.89 -22.14
C THR A 733 -27.81 19.40 -23.00
N THR A 734 -28.24 18.62 -24.00
CA THR A 734 -29.31 19.00 -24.93
C THR A 734 -30.10 17.78 -25.42
N ILE A 735 -31.31 18.02 -25.93
CA ILE A 735 -32.08 16.99 -26.65
C ILE A 735 -31.52 16.88 -28.07
N THR A 736 -30.92 15.75 -28.41
CA THR A 736 -30.26 15.55 -29.72
C THR A 736 -31.14 14.90 -30.76
N ASN A 737 -32.18 14.17 -30.35
CA ASN A 737 -33.08 13.50 -31.29
C ASN A 737 -34.46 13.17 -30.69
N VAL A 738 -35.45 13.01 -31.57
CA VAL A 738 -36.72 12.34 -31.28
C VAL A 738 -36.66 10.98 -31.98
N LEU A 739 -36.46 9.92 -31.21
CA LEU A 739 -36.20 8.59 -31.77
C LEU A 739 -37.48 7.91 -32.24
N ARG A 740 -38.58 8.08 -31.49
CA ARG A 740 -39.83 7.37 -31.73
C ARG A 740 -41.02 8.12 -31.16
N VAL A 741 -42.15 8.11 -31.87
CA VAL A 741 -43.43 8.58 -31.39
C VAL A 741 -44.48 7.50 -31.67
N VAL A 742 -44.94 6.84 -30.61
CA VAL A 742 -45.89 5.70 -30.70
C VAL A 742 -47.18 6.06 -29.99
N HIS A 743 -48.31 5.79 -30.61
CA HIS A 743 -49.61 5.87 -29.99
C HIS A 743 -49.93 4.54 -29.30
N ASP A 744 -50.16 4.54 -27.99
CA ASP A 744 -50.53 3.37 -27.15
C ASP A 744 -52.01 2.98 -27.38
N ASP A 745 -52.37 2.77 -28.64
CA ASP A 745 -53.70 2.42 -29.10
C ASP A 745 -53.62 1.43 -30.25
N GLY A 746 -54.73 0.82 -30.61
CA GLY A 746 -54.77 -0.20 -31.63
C GLY A 746 -56.18 -0.68 -31.89
N ASN A 747 -56.29 -1.63 -32.82
CA ASN A 747 -57.57 -2.27 -33.11
C ASN A 747 -57.48 -3.76 -32.81
N TYR A 748 -58.42 -4.26 -32.00
CA TYR A 748 -58.46 -5.67 -31.62
C TYR A 748 -58.49 -6.62 -32.83
N ALA A 749 -59.35 -6.37 -33.82
CA ALA A 749 -59.58 -7.31 -34.93
C ALA A 749 -58.83 -6.95 -36.22
N ALA A 750 -58.34 -5.71 -36.34
CA ALA A 750 -57.68 -5.21 -37.54
C ALA A 750 -56.43 -4.36 -37.20
N PRO A 751 -55.31 -4.98 -36.78
CA PRO A 751 -54.12 -4.28 -36.30
C PRO A 751 -53.71 -3.10 -37.17
N ILE A 752 -53.41 -1.97 -36.52
CA ILE A 752 -52.96 -0.74 -37.16
C ILE A 752 -51.49 -0.46 -36.84
N ASP A 753 -50.84 0.37 -37.65
CA ASP A 753 -49.52 0.90 -37.27
C ASP A 753 -49.68 1.87 -36.09
N GLN A 754 -48.94 1.64 -35.02
CA GLN A 754 -48.96 2.46 -33.81
C GLN A 754 -48.02 3.67 -33.93
N ASN A 755 -47.22 3.79 -34.99
CA ASN A 755 -46.42 4.99 -35.21
C ASN A 755 -47.31 6.20 -35.48
N VAL A 756 -47.04 7.30 -34.78
CA VAL A 756 -47.79 8.55 -34.97
C VAL A 756 -47.34 9.23 -36.26
N GLU A 757 -48.29 9.71 -37.06
CA GLU A 757 -48.00 10.58 -38.19
C GLU A 757 -47.68 12.00 -37.68
N VAL A 758 -46.47 12.47 -37.93
CA VAL A 758 -45.96 13.77 -37.45
C VAL A 758 -45.86 14.74 -38.61
N ASP A 759 -46.35 15.97 -38.42
CA ASP A 759 -46.25 17.06 -39.40
C ASP A 759 -44.92 17.83 -39.25
N LEU A 760 -44.60 18.23 -38.01
CA LEU A 760 -43.39 19.00 -37.71
C LEU A 760 -42.81 18.61 -36.35
N ILE A 761 -41.48 18.48 -36.29
CA ILE A 761 -40.71 18.45 -35.05
C ILE A 761 -39.81 19.69 -35.05
N SER A 762 -39.90 20.50 -33.99
CA SER A 762 -39.06 21.69 -33.80
C SER A 762 -38.43 21.70 -32.40
N GLY A 763 -37.27 22.34 -32.26
CA GLY A 763 -36.57 22.47 -30.98
C GLY A 763 -35.55 21.38 -30.66
N VAL A 764 -35.22 20.49 -31.62
CA VAL A 764 -34.06 19.60 -31.45
C VAL A 764 -32.78 20.43 -31.36
N GLY A 765 -31.90 20.09 -30.42
CA GLY A 765 -30.72 20.86 -30.05
C GLY A 765 -30.96 21.89 -28.93
N THR A 766 -32.17 21.97 -28.38
CA THR A 766 -32.50 22.77 -27.19
C THR A 766 -33.03 21.88 -26.06
N ASP A 767 -33.53 22.48 -24.99
CA ASP A 767 -34.21 21.84 -23.86
C ASP A 767 -35.74 21.69 -24.06
N HIS A 768 -36.28 22.20 -25.18
CA HIS A 768 -37.71 22.20 -25.46
C HIS A 768 -37.99 21.70 -26.87
N VAL A 769 -38.61 20.52 -26.96
CA VAL A 769 -39.08 19.95 -28.22
C VAL A 769 -40.60 20.10 -28.34
N GLN A 770 -41.05 20.47 -29.53
CA GLN A 770 -42.45 20.55 -29.92
C GLN A 770 -42.71 19.60 -31.09
N ILE A 771 -43.77 18.80 -30.97
CA ILE A 771 -44.18 17.82 -31.98
C ILE A 771 -45.61 18.13 -32.40
N THR A 772 -45.79 18.51 -33.67
CA THR A 772 -47.09 18.80 -34.26
C THR A 772 -47.64 17.55 -34.96
N LEU A 773 -48.85 17.14 -34.60
CA LEU A 773 -49.48 15.92 -35.14
C LEU A 773 -50.06 16.14 -36.55
N ALA A 774 -49.86 15.18 -37.44
CA ALA A 774 -50.52 15.11 -38.75
C ALA A 774 -51.85 14.32 -38.64
N PRO A 775 -52.80 14.51 -39.58
CA PRO A 775 -54.05 13.73 -39.57
C PRO A 775 -53.79 12.25 -39.89
N ASN A 776 -54.23 11.34 -39.03
CA ASN A 776 -54.20 9.90 -39.21
C ASN A 776 -55.60 9.29 -39.01
N ASN A 777 -56.16 8.72 -40.08
CA ASN A 777 -57.52 8.15 -40.11
C ASN A 777 -57.56 6.63 -39.93
N ALA A 778 -56.46 6.00 -39.48
CA ALA A 778 -56.48 4.61 -39.05
C ALA A 778 -57.56 4.41 -37.97
N GLN A 779 -58.28 3.29 -38.02
CA GLN A 779 -59.39 3.00 -37.11
C GLN A 779 -58.88 2.21 -35.90
N ALA A 780 -58.90 2.83 -34.72
CA ALA A 780 -58.56 2.21 -33.45
C ALA A 780 -59.81 2.00 -32.58
N ASN A 781 -59.73 1.09 -31.62
CA ASN A 781 -60.79 0.83 -30.64
C ASN A 781 -60.23 0.54 -29.23
N GLY A 782 -59.03 1.06 -28.92
CA GLY A 782 -58.38 0.84 -27.64
C GLY A 782 -57.77 -0.56 -27.48
N GLY A 783 -57.78 -1.39 -28.53
CA GLY A 783 -57.43 -2.81 -28.45
C GLY A 783 -58.44 -3.63 -27.65
N VAL A 784 -59.71 -3.19 -27.60
CA VAL A 784 -60.78 -3.87 -26.85
C VAL A 784 -61.78 -4.50 -27.81
N ASN A 785 -62.10 -5.77 -27.60
CA ASN A 785 -63.01 -6.50 -28.45
C ASN A 785 -64.46 -5.99 -28.31
N GLY A 786 -65.01 -5.42 -29.38
CA GLY A 786 -66.40 -4.95 -29.45
C GLY A 786 -66.60 -3.48 -29.11
N ASP A 787 -65.54 -2.76 -28.77
CA ASP A 787 -65.57 -1.29 -28.61
C ASP A 787 -65.69 -0.60 -29.99
N PRO A 788 -66.33 0.58 -30.06
CA PRO A 788 -66.53 1.31 -31.31
C PRO A 788 -65.21 1.85 -31.88
N ASP A 789 -65.05 1.75 -33.20
CA ASP A 789 -63.90 2.30 -33.92
C ASP A 789 -63.91 3.84 -33.92
N TYR A 790 -62.72 4.44 -33.87
CA TYR A 790 -62.46 5.87 -34.00
C TYR A 790 -61.14 6.15 -34.73
N ASP A 791 -61.01 7.33 -35.32
CA ASP A 791 -59.76 7.81 -35.94
C ASP A 791 -58.70 8.05 -34.85
N VAL A 792 -57.45 7.62 -35.07
CA VAL A 792 -56.33 7.82 -34.13
C VAL A 792 -55.99 9.31 -33.96
N VAL A 793 -55.87 10.07 -35.07
CA VAL A 793 -55.70 11.54 -35.06
C VAL A 793 -56.61 12.17 -36.13
N PRO A 794 -57.88 12.48 -35.79
CA PRO A 794 -58.80 13.10 -36.74
C PRO A 794 -58.48 14.57 -37.06
N THR A 795 -59.13 15.10 -38.09
CA THR A 795 -59.00 16.53 -38.51
C THR A 795 -59.69 17.53 -37.57
N VAL A 796 -60.47 17.03 -36.62
CA VAL A 796 -61.17 17.76 -35.55
C VAL A 796 -61.01 16.95 -34.27
N ALA A 797 -61.06 17.58 -33.08
CA ALA A 797 -60.97 16.95 -31.75
C ALA A 797 -61.39 15.47 -31.70
N GLY A 798 -60.41 14.59 -31.49
CA GLY A 798 -60.58 13.14 -31.51
C GLY A 798 -61.14 12.54 -30.23
N THR A 799 -61.54 11.27 -30.32
CA THR A 799 -62.16 10.51 -29.22
C THR A 799 -61.22 9.52 -28.54
N SER A 800 -60.01 9.33 -29.08
CA SER A 800 -58.97 8.52 -28.43
C SER A 800 -58.57 9.14 -27.09
N ALA A 801 -58.68 8.37 -26.02
CA ALA A 801 -58.22 8.74 -24.67
C ALA A 801 -56.88 8.07 -24.30
N ARG A 802 -56.26 7.37 -25.25
CA ARG A 802 -55.01 6.62 -25.02
C ARG A 802 -53.80 7.54 -25.14
N ARG A 803 -52.67 7.09 -24.61
CA ARG A 803 -51.44 7.90 -24.47
C ARG A 803 -50.63 7.89 -25.76
N ILE A 804 -49.84 8.94 -25.99
CA ILE A 804 -48.74 8.93 -26.96
C ILE A 804 -47.42 8.86 -26.19
N PHE A 805 -46.55 7.91 -26.56
CA PHE A 805 -45.20 7.75 -26.05
C PHE A 805 -44.22 8.46 -26.97
N VAL A 806 -43.56 9.49 -26.45
CA VAL A 806 -42.48 10.19 -27.16
C VAL A 806 -41.14 9.76 -26.57
N GLU A 807 -40.28 9.15 -27.38
CA GLU A 807 -38.93 8.77 -26.99
C GLU A 807 -37.92 9.82 -27.45
N LEU A 808 -37.29 10.48 -26.47
CA LEU A 808 -36.24 11.45 -26.69
C LEU A 808 -34.86 10.84 -26.47
N GLU A 809 -33.90 11.33 -27.25
CA GLU A 809 -32.47 11.15 -27.03
C GLU A 809 -31.90 12.42 -26.41
N ILE A 810 -31.27 12.27 -25.24
CA ILE A 810 -30.67 13.37 -24.49
C ILE A 810 -29.18 13.06 -24.35
N SER A 811 -28.35 14.00 -24.79
CA SER A 811 -26.90 13.85 -24.79
C SER A 811 -26.27 14.72 -23.71
N TYR A 812 -25.46 14.08 -22.86
CA TYR A 812 -24.62 14.71 -21.86
C TYR A 812 -23.20 14.90 -22.41
N PRO A 813 -22.53 16.02 -22.08
CA PRO A 813 -21.18 16.32 -22.53
C PRO A 813 -20.15 15.33 -21.95
N ALA A 814 -18.90 15.43 -22.40
CA ALA A 814 -17.75 14.77 -21.79
C ALA A 814 -17.29 15.50 -20.50
N GLY A 815 -16.46 14.84 -19.68
CA GLY A 815 -15.84 15.41 -18.46
C GLY A 815 -16.79 15.57 -17.28
N VAL A 816 -17.85 14.75 -17.21
CA VAL A 816 -18.88 14.78 -16.15
C VAL A 816 -19.01 13.41 -15.48
N GLY A 817 -17.89 12.68 -15.38
CA GLY A 817 -17.79 11.37 -14.77
C GLY A 817 -17.39 11.38 -13.30
N ILE A 818 -16.95 10.22 -12.83
CA ILE A 818 -16.30 10.07 -11.52
C ILE A 818 -14.91 10.69 -11.54
N SER A 819 -14.44 11.18 -10.40
CA SER A 819 -13.23 12.03 -10.35
C SER A 819 -11.91 11.30 -10.59
N ALA A 820 -11.90 9.97 -10.50
CA ALA A 820 -10.73 9.16 -10.77
C ALA A 820 -11.08 7.83 -11.47
N THR A 821 -10.10 7.21 -12.12
CA THR A 821 -10.25 5.94 -12.83
C THR A 821 -10.39 4.78 -11.84
N PRO A 822 -11.51 4.02 -11.83
CA PRO A 822 -11.64 2.84 -10.98
C PRO A 822 -10.61 1.77 -11.37
N ASP A 823 -9.78 1.38 -10.41
CA ASP A 823 -8.81 0.29 -10.53
C ASP A 823 -9.34 -0.97 -9.82
N GLU A 824 -9.81 -0.79 -8.58
CA GLU A 824 -10.41 -1.85 -7.76
C GLU A 824 -11.87 -1.50 -7.47
N ILE A 825 -12.78 -2.35 -7.98
CA ILE A 825 -14.20 -2.28 -7.64
C ILE A 825 -14.39 -2.94 -6.29
N ILE A 826 -14.93 -2.18 -5.35
CA ILE A 826 -15.22 -2.62 -4.00
C ILE A 826 -16.74 -2.74 -3.79
N GLY A 827 -17.14 -3.27 -2.64
CA GLY A 827 -18.53 -3.26 -2.21
C GLY A 827 -18.58 -3.54 -0.72
N GLY A 828 -19.40 -2.78 0.01
CA GLY A 828 -19.65 -3.03 1.43
C GLY A 828 -20.24 -4.42 1.65
N SER A 829 -20.17 -4.88 2.89
CA SER A 829 -20.79 -6.17 3.22
C SER A 829 -22.30 -6.12 2.95
N PRO A 830 -22.88 -7.10 2.21
CA PRO A 830 -24.30 -7.11 1.89
C PRO A 830 -25.20 -7.32 3.12
N THR A 831 -24.62 -7.69 4.27
CA THR A 831 -25.35 -7.83 5.54
C THR A 831 -25.42 -6.53 6.33
N VAL A 832 -24.74 -5.47 5.89
CA VAL A 832 -24.71 -4.16 6.55
C VAL A 832 -25.70 -3.23 5.83
N THR A 833 -26.76 -2.85 6.53
CA THR A 833 -28.02 -2.35 5.94
C THR A 833 -27.98 -1.00 5.20
N PRO A 834 -27.04 -0.04 5.42
CA PRO A 834 -26.98 1.16 4.59
C PRO A 834 -26.17 0.98 3.30
N TYR A 835 -25.52 -0.17 3.08
CA TYR A 835 -24.74 -0.42 1.86
C TYR A 835 -25.55 -1.11 0.77
N HIS A 836 -25.48 -0.56 -0.44
CA HIS A 836 -25.96 -1.19 -1.68
C HIS A 836 -24.76 -1.36 -2.61
N GLY A 837 -24.03 -2.47 -2.47
CA GLY A 837 -22.71 -2.60 -3.10
C GLY A 837 -21.74 -1.58 -2.51
N SER A 838 -21.13 -0.73 -3.33
CA SER A 838 -20.27 0.37 -2.87
C SER A 838 -20.99 1.69 -2.60
N ALA A 839 -22.31 1.75 -2.79
CA ALA A 839 -23.11 2.93 -2.45
C ALA A 839 -23.46 2.97 -0.97
N LEU A 840 -23.35 4.16 -0.39
CA LEU A 840 -23.83 4.51 0.94
C LEU A 840 -24.85 5.64 0.80
N GLU A 841 -26.07 5.43 1.26
CA GLU A 841 -27.10 6.48 1.29
C GLU A 841 -26.89 7.44 2.46
N TYR A 842 -27.20 8.72 2.28
CA TYR A 842 -27.00 9.75 3.32
C TYR A 842 -28.22 9.96 4.24
N ASP A 843 -29.44 9.78 3.73
CA ASP A 843 -30.66 9.75 4.55
C ASP A 843 -31.76 8.96 3.81
N THR A 844 -32.10 7.78 4.33
CA THR A 844 -33.12 6.91 3.74
C THR A 844 -34.54 7.48 3.87
N SER A 845 -34.77 8.46 4.75
CA SER A 845 -36.06 9.18 4.84
C SER A 845 -36.29 10.13 3.65
N LYS A 846 -35.24 10.39 2.87
CA LYS A 846 -35.29 11.20 1.65
C LYS A 846 -35.51 10.38 0.39
N ARG A 847 -35.68 9.06 0.50
CA ARG A 847 -36.01 8.21 -0.65
C ARG A 847 -37.31 8.67 -1.33
N PRO A 848 -37.41 8.55 -2.66
CA PRO A 848 -38.67 8.62 -3.38
C PRO A 848 -39.74 7.73 -2.73
N THR A 849 -40.99 8.18 -2.73
CA THR A 849 -42.08 7.42 -2.07
C THR A 849 -42.39 6.10 -2.77
N ASP A 850 -41.98 5.94 -4.03
CA ASP A 850 -42.09 4.72 -4.83
C ASP A 850 -40.83 3.86 -4.79
N PHE A 851 -39.89 4.10 -3.88
CA PHE A 851 -38.63 3.36 -3.79
C PHE A 851 -38.84 1.92 -3.31
N GLU A 852 -38.38 0.94 -4.09
CA GLU A 852 -38.35 -0.48 -3.73
C GLU A 852 -36.95 -0.91 -3.27
N ASP A 853 -35.92 -0.64 -4.07
CA ASP A 853 -34.53 -0.98 -3.78
C ASP A 853 -33.56 -0.15 -4.64
N LEU A 854 -32.28 -0.07 -4.25
CA LEU A 854 -31.22 0.55 -5.04
C LEU A 854 -30.38 -0.53 -5.73
N GLN A 855 -30.16 -0.41 -7.04
CA GLN A 855 -29.22 -1.29 -7.71
C GLN A 855 -27.78 -0.96 -7.27
N PRO A 856 -26.94 -1.98 -7.03
CA PRO A 856 -25.52 -1.74 -6.76
C PRO A 856 -24.89 -0.89 -7.87
N PRO A 857 -24.05 0.11 -7.53
CA PRO A 857 -23.33 0.91 -8.52
C PRO A 857 -22.58 0.02 -9.50
N ALA A 858 -22.75 0.28 -10.79
CA ALA A 858 -22.04 -0.43 -11.83
C ALA A 858 -20.95 0.45 -12.44
N TYR A 859 -19.70 0.01 -12.31
CA TYR A 859 -18.53 0.66 -12.91
C TYR A 859 -18.12 -0.04 -14.19
N ARG A 860 -17.61 0.73 -15.15
CA ARG A 860 -17.07 0.17 -16.40
C ARG A 860 -15.54 0.16 -16.34
N PRO A 861 -14.87 -1.01 -16.39
CA PRO A 861 -13.41 -1.09 -16.33
C PRO A 861 -12.75 -0.22 -17.41
N GLY A 862 -11.77 0.58 -17.00
CA GLY A 862 -11.05 1.50 -17.90
C GLY A 862 -11.75 2.83 -18.18
N TYR A 863 -12.98 3.05 -17.72
CA TYR A 863 -13.68 4.32 -17.89
C TYR A 863 -13.91 4.99 -16.54
N ARG A 864 -13.90 6.33 -16.53
CA ARG A 864 -14.38 7.12 -15.39
C ARG A 864 -15.89 7.20 -15.46
N GLU A 865 -16.56 6.07 -15.21
CA GLU A 865 -18.01 5.91 -15.31
C GLU A 865 -18.61 5.18 -14.10
N VAL A 866 -19.71 5.72 -13.56
CA VAL A 866 -20.61 5.02 -12.62
C VAL A 866 -22.05 5.07 -13.13
N MET A 867 -22.73 3.93 -13.05
CA MET A 867 -24.16 3.82 -13.35
C MET A 867 -24.97 3.60 -12.08
N MET A 868 -26.03 4.40 -11.92
CA MET A 868 -26.95 4.40 -10.79
C MET A 868 -28.40 4.34 -11.27
N GLU A 869 -29.16 3.40 -10.75
CA GLU A 869 -30.60 3.22 -11.00
C GLU A 869 -31.26 2.66 -9.73
N TYR A 870 -32.55 2.95 -9.56
CA TYR A 870 -33.34 2.36 -8.48
C TYR A 870 -34.52 1.57 -9.05
N ILE A 871 -34.99 0.63 -8.24
CA ILE A 871 -36.21 -0.13 -8.50
C ILE A 871 -37.38 0.64 -7.90
N CYS A 872 -38.43 0.83 -8.69
CA CYS A 872 -39.63 1.54 -8.27
C CYS A 872 -40.84 0.60 -8.16
N ASN A 873 -41.69 0.89 -7.19
CA ASN A 873 -42.98 0.25 -6.95
C ASN A 873 -44.14 1.24 -7.27
N ASP A 874 -45.39 0.87 -6.95
CA ASP A 874 -46.58 1.66 -7.32
C ASP A 874 -46.69 3.01 -6.57
N GLY A 875 -45.96 3.23 -5.47
CA GLY A 875 -45.89 4.52 -4.74
C GLY A 875 -47.21 5.04 -4.14
N LEU A 876 -48.37 4.47 -4.47
CA LEU A 876 -49.71 4.93 -4.07
C LEU A 876 -50.13 4.52 -2.65
N THR A 877 -49.40 3.59 -2.03
CA THR A 877 -49.60 3.18 -0.64
C THR A 877 -48.33 3.40 0.19
N VAL A 878 -48.40 4.38 1.10
CA VAL A 878 -47.51 4.67 2.24
C VAL A 878 -46.70 3.43 2.67
N PRO A 879 -45.37 3.56 2.87
CA PRO A 879 -44.36 2.69 2.28
C PRO A 879 -44.63 1.21 2.56
N VAL A 880 -45.17 0.49 1.58
CA VAL A 880 -45.21 -0.98 1.59
C VAL A 880 -44.39 -1.48 0.40
N SER A 881 -43.14 -1.83 0.66
CA SER A 881 -42.30 -2.60 -0.28
C SER A 881 -43.09 -3.80 -0.80
N GLY A 882 -42.94 -4.10 -2.09
CA GLY A 882 -43.53 -5.27 -2.75
C GLY A 882 -44.83 -5.04 -3.51
N SER A 883 -45.28 -3.79 -3.71
CA SER A 883 -46.50 -3.49 -4.51
C SER A 883 -46.14 -3.16 -5.96
N PRO A 884 -46.36 -4.04 -6.95
CA PRO A 884 -45.98 -3.78 -8.34
C PRO A 884 -46.83 -2.66 -8.96
N ILE A 885 -46.22 -1.91 -9.87
CA ILE A 885 -46.90 -0.91 -10.71
C ILE A 885 -47.86 -1.64 -11.64
N THR A 886 -49.09 -1.14 -11.76
CA THR A 886 -50.06 -1.61 -12.74
C THR A 886 -50.14 -0.63 -13.91
N GLU A 887 -49.82 -1.08 -15.13
CA GLU A 887 -49.93 -0.27 -16.33
C GLU A 887 -50.75 -0.97 -17.42
N GLU A 888 -51.63 -0.22 -18.09
CA GLU A 888 -52.40 -0.74 -19.22
C GLU A 888 -51.82 -0.27 -20.56
N VAL A 889 -51.35 -1.21 -21.39
CA VAL A 889 -50.78 -0.95 -22.72
C VAL A 889 -51.49 -1.78 -23.79
N VAL A 890 -51.57 -1.27 -25.02
CA VAL A 890 -52.05 -2.04 -26.17
C VAL A 890 -50.87 -2.77 -26.81
N SER A 891 -51.01 -4.08 -27.01
CA SER A 891 -49.96 -4.89 -27.63
C SER A 891 -49.67 -4.40 -29.07
N GLY A 892 -48.39 -4.30 -29.44
CA GLY A 892 -48.00 -3.87 -30.78
C GLY A 892 -48.19 -4.99 -31.81
N SER A 893 -48.07 -6.24 -31.36
CA SER A 893 -48.39 -7.44 -32.13
C SER A 893 -49.08 -8.46 -31.22
N GLY A 894 -49.33 -9.67 -31.73
CA GLY A 894 -49.88 -10.75 -30.91
C GLY A 894 -48.95 -11.19 -29.76
N ILE A 895 -47.67 -10.82 -29.78
CA ILE A 895 -46.67 -11.27 -28.78
C ILE A 895 -45.83 -10.14 -28.18
N ASP A 896 -45.86 -8.93 -28.72
CA ASP A 896 -44.97 -7.85 -28.29
C ASP A 896 -45.73 -6.75 -27.54
N LEU A 897 -45.25 -6.37 -26.37
CA LEU A 897 -45.68 -5.16 -25.66
C LEU A 897 -44.51 -4.19 -25.51
N ILE A 898 -44.81 -2.90 -25.66
CA ILE A 898 -43.86 -1.81 -25.49
C ILE A 898 -44.32 -1.00 -24.29
N MET A 899 -43.49 -0.97 -23.25
CA MET A 899 -43.81 -0.29 -22.00
C MET A 899 -43.31 1.15 -22.01
N SER A 900 -43.91 2.00 -21.18
CA SER A 900 -43.47 3.39 -21.01
C SER A 900 -42.19 3.49 -20.17
N ARG A 901 -42.00 2.60 -19.19
CA ARG A 901 -40.84 2.52 -18.30
C ARG A 901 -40.02 1.25 -18.58
N ARG A 902 -38.74 1.25 -18.17
CA ARG A 902 -37.96 0.01 -18.14
C ARG A 902 -38.45 -0.81 -16.94
N PHE A 903 -38.45 -2.13 -17.05
CA PHE A 903 -38.89 -3.02 -15.99
C PHE A 903 -37.72 -3.86 -15.46
N TYR A 904 -37.71 -4.05 -14.14
CA TYR A 904 -36.70 -4.79 -13.40
C TYR A 904 -36.85 -6.30 -13.63
N GLY A 905 -35.71 -7.01 -13.72
CA GLY A 905 -35.67 -8.47 -13.74
C GLY A 905 -34.28 -9.03 -14.07
N ILE A 906 -34.14 -10.36 -13.98
CA ILE A 906 -32.88 -11.07 -14.23
C ILE A 906 -32.96 -11.89 -15.51
N LYS A 907 -31.83 -12.00 -16.23
CA LYS A 907 -31.71 -12.85 -17.42
C LYS A 907 -31.84 -14.33 -17.02
N GLY A 908 -33.06 -14.86 -17.05
CA GLY A 908 -33.36 -16.23 -16.60
C GLY A 908 -34.69 -16.42 -15.87
N GLY A 909 -35.45 -15.35 -15.64
CA GLY A 909 -36.83 -15.45 -15.14
C GLY A 909 -37.44 -14.10 -14.78
N ALA A 910 -38.75 -13.94 -15.01
CA ALA A 910 -39.50 -12.78 -14.53
C ALA A 910 -39.50 -12.72 -12.99
N PRO A 911 -39.50 -11.52 -12.38
CA PRO A 911 -39.75 -11.37 -10.95
C PRO A 911 -41.06 -12.04 -10.53
N ALA A 912 -41.13 -12.56 -9.31
CA ALA A 912 -42.27 -13.35 -8.83
C ALA A 912 -43.64 -12.63 -8.85
N LEU A 913 -43.65 -11.30 -8.94
CA LEU A 913 -44.84 -10.45 -8.97
C LEU A 913 -45.04 -9.73 -10.31
N MET A 914 -44.30 -10.11 -11.36
CA MET A 914 -44.54 -9.61 -12.70
C MET A 914 -45.60 -10.46 -13.41
N SER A 915 -46.63 -9.82 -13.96
CA SER A 915 -47.71 -10.51 -14.65
C SER A 915 -48.21 -9.72 -15.87
N VAL A 916 -48.74 -10.41 -16.87
CA VAL A 916 -49.47 -9.81 -17.99
C VAL A 916 -50.85 -10.44 -18.06
N THR A 917 -51.89 -9.62 -18.09
CA THR A 917 -53.29 -10.04 -18.22
C THR A 917 -53.91 -9.39 -19.44
N ASP A 918 -54.38 -10.20 -20.39
CA ASP A 918 -55.19 -9.73 -21.50
C ASP A 918 -56.59 -9.35 -21.01
N ILE A 919 -56.89 -8.06 -21.11
CA ILE A 919 -58.19 -7.48 -20.72
C ILE A 919 -59.00 -7.03 -21.94
N GLY A 920 -58.35 -6.80 -23.09
CA GLY A 920 -59.00 -6.39 -24.33
C GLY A 920 -59.69 -7.54 -25.05
N GLY A 921 -59.06 -8.72 -25.08
CA GLY A 921 -59.63 -9.94 -25.64
C GLY A 921 -60.32 -10.85 -24.62
N GLY A 922 -60.03 -10.64 -23.33
CA GLY A 922 -60.56 -11.42 -22.22
C GLY A 922 -59.93 -12.81 -22.06
N LEU A 923 -58.72 -13.03 -22.57
CA LEU A 923 -57.99 -14.30 -22.39
C LEU A 923 -57.50 -14.51 -20.94
N GLY A 924 -57.41 -13.45 -20.13
CA GLY A 924 -56.87 -13.52 -18.77
C GLY A 924 -55.34 -13.52 -18.74
N ALA A 925 -54.72 -14.20 -17.77
CA ALA A 925 -53.27 -14.20 -17.61
C ALA A 925 -52.56 -14.82 -18.84
N VAL A 926 -51.59 -14.09 -19.40
CA VAL A 926 -50.79 -14.50 -20.55
C VAL A 926 -49.33 -14.67 -20.11
N PRO A 927 -48.68 -15.82 -20.35
CA PRO A 927 -47.33 -16.06 -19.86
C PRO A 927 -46.27 -15.29 -20.66
N ILE A 928 -45.29 -14.74 -19.95
CA ILE A 928 -44.13 -14.02 -20.51
C ILE A 928 -43.10 -15.02 -21.04
N ASP A 929 -42.43 -14.69 -22.14
CA ASP A 929 -41.21 -15.35 -22.60
C ASP A 929 -40.00 -14.66 -21.96
N ASP A 930 -39.51 -15.24 -20.86
CA ASP A 930 -38.41 -14.68 -20.07
C ASP A 930 -37.08 -14.58 -20.84
N ALA A 931 -36.89 -15.44 -21.84
CA ALA A 931 -35.66 -15.51 -22.62
C ALA A 931 -35.64 -14.46 -23.74
N ALA A 932 -36.81 -14.17 -24.32
CA ALA A 932 -36.95 -13.16 -25.37
C ALA A 932 -37.21 -11.74 -24.84
N THR A 933 -37.71 -11.62 -23.60
CA THR A 933 -37.95 -10.34 -22.93
C THR A 933 -36.66 -9.61 -22.57
N THR A 934 -36.66 -8.28 -22.72
CA THR A 934 -35.48 -7.43 -22.51
C THR A 934 -35.53 -6.68 -21.18
N TRP A 935 -34.99 -7.31 -20.13
CA TRP A 935 -34.93 -6.79 -18.77
C TRP A 935 -33.98 -5.58 -18.63
N GLY A 936 -34.39 -4.54 -17.88
CA GLY A 936 -33.57 -3.36 -17.61
C GLY A 936 -33.11 -2.58 -18.85
N ASN A 937 -33.73 -2.82 -20.01
CA ASN A 937 -33.23 -2.34 -21.30
C ASN A 937 -34.03 -1.15 -21.84
N SER A 938 -33.37 -0.24 -22.56
CA SER A 938 -34.02 0.88 -23.28
C SER A 938 -35.08 0.46 -24.30
N ALA A 939 -35.05 -0.79 -24.80
CA ALA A 939 -36.09 -1.30 -25.70
C ALA A 939 -37.46 -1.42 -25.02
N ARG A 940 -37.51 -1.57 -23.68
CA ARG A 940 -38.73 -1.65 -22.86
C ARG A 940 -39.76 -2.66 -23.42
N LYS A 941 -39.24 -3.77 -23.95
CA LYS A 941 -40.04 -4.73 -24.73
C LYS A 941 -40.26 -6.01 -23.92
N ILE A 942 -41.53 -6.31 -23.66
CA ILE A 942 -41.98 -7.60 -23.12
C ILE A 942 -42.39 -8.47 -24.32
N VAL A 943 -41.92 -9.72 -24.30
CA VAL A 943 -42.31 -10.73 -25.28
C VAL A 943 -43.16 -11.78 -24.58
N LEU A 944 -44.33 -12.08 -25.13
CA LEU A 944 -45.25 -13.09 -24.64
C LEU A 944 -44.91 -14.45 -25.25
N SER A 945 -45.07 -15.50 -24.46
CA SER A 945 -44.83 -16.87 -24.89
C SER A 945 -46.03 -17.45 -25.66
N GLY A 946 -45.79 -18.51 -26.43
CA GLY A 946 -46.83 -19.24 -27.15
C GLY A 946 -47.55 -18.36 -28.19
N ALA A 947 -48.88 -18.28 -28.11
CA ALA A 947 -49.69 -17.46 -29.01
C ALA A 947 -49.89 -16.01 -28.52
N GLY A 948 -49.35 -15.64 -27.36
CA GLY A 948 -49.56 -14.34 -26.70
C GLY A 948 -51.04 -13.98 -26.57
N VAL A 949 -51.44 -12.80 -27.06
CA VAL A 949 -52.83 -12.32 -27.11
C VAL A 949 -53.59 -12.73 -28.39
N ALA A 950 -53.09 -13.75 -29.08
CA ALA A 950 -53.47 -14.27 -30.40
C ALA A 950 -52.78 -13.58 -31.60
N PRO A 951 -52.39 -14.34 -32.65
CA PRO A 951 -51.79 -13.76 -33.86
C PRO A 951 -52.75 -12.85 -34.63
N GLY A 952 -52.26 -11.69 -35.07
CA GLY A 952 -53.04 -10.75 -35.88
C GLY A 952 -54.05 -9.91 -35.10
N VAL A 953 -53.87 -9.79 -33.78
CA VAL A 953 -54.69 -8.99 -32.85
C VAL A 953 -53.78 -7.97 -32.15
N GLN A 954 -54.31 -6.76 -31.88
CA GLN A 954 -53.73 -5.81 -30.92
C GLN A 954 -54.66 -5.73 -29.72
N SER A 955 -54.24 -6.27 -28.57
CA SER A 955 -55.09 -6.35 -27.40
C SER A 955 -54.62 -5.46 -26.27
N LYS A 956 -55.56 -4.83 -25.57
CA LYS A 956 -55.28 -4.11 -24.33
C LYS A 956 -54.86 -5.11 -23.25
N CYS A 957 -53.70 -4.90 -22.68
CA CYS A 957 -53.12 -5.73 -21.63
C CYS A 957 -52.87 -4.91 -20.37
N SER A 958 -53.18 -5.48 -19.22
CA SER A 958 -52.75 -4.98 -17.91
C SER A 958 -51.44 -5.69 -17.54
N VAL A 959 -50.41 -4.92 -17.18
CA VAL A 959 -49.09 -5.41 -16.83
C VAL A 959 -48.77 -4.97 -15.41
N GLU A 960 -48.45 -5.93 -14.55
CA GLU A 960 -47.92 -5.70 -13.21
C GLU A 960 -46.40 -5.86 -13.25
N TYR A 961 -45.63 -4.86 -12.81
CA TYR A 961 -44.16 -4.90 -12.83
C TYR A 961 -43.51 -3.95 -11.82
N PHE A 962 -42.21 -4.12 -11.56
CA PHE A 962 -41.38 -3.12 -10.90
C PHE A 962 -40.56 -2.37 -11.94
N ALA A 963 -40.52 -1.04 -11.87
CA ALA A 963 -39.78 -0.24 -12.83
C ALA A 963 -38.29 -0.17 -12.44
N GLN A 964 -37.42 -0.02 -13.44
CA GLN A 964 -35.98 0.24 -13.25
C GLN A 964 -35.66 1.61 -13.84
N ASP A 965 -35.61 2.62 -12.99
CA ASP A 965 -35.70 4.01 -13.40
C ASP A 965 -34.52 4.86 -12.91
N PRO A 966 -34.30 6.03 -13.53
CA PRO A 966 -33.28 6.96 -13.07
C PRO A 966 -33.74 7.60 -11.76
N ILE A 967 -32.82 7.89 -10.86
CA ILE A 967 -33.16 8.45 -9.55
C ILE A 967 -33.65 9.90 -9.73
N PRO A 968 -34.84 10.27 -9.22
CA PRO A 968 -35.31 11.64 -9.24
C PRO A 968 -34.62 12.50 -8.17
N ASP A 969 -34.63 13.81 -8.35
CA ASP A 969 -34.17 14.77 -7.34
C ASP A 969 -35.24 14.97 -6.26
N PHE A 970 -35.59 13.89 -5.57
CA PHE A 970 -36.72 13.84 -4.67
C PHE A 970 -36.40 14.48 -3.31
N SER A 971 -37.40 15.14 -2.71
CA SER A 971 -37.34 15.55 -1.30
C SER A 971 -38.71 15.46 -0.62
N SER A 972 -38.70 14.94 0.62
CA SER A 972 -39.67 15.36 1.64
C SER A 972 -39.13 16.64 2.29
N PRO A 973 -39.96 17.60 2.78
CA PRO A 973 -39.53 18.97 3.09
C PRO A 973 -38.12 19.09 3.71
N GLY A 974 -37.23 19.88 3.10
CA GLY A 974 -35.82 20.03 3.51
C GLY A 974 -34.84 19.45 2.48
N ASP A 975 -33.69 18.95 2.97
CA ASP A 975 -32.61 18.37 2.15
C ASP A 975 -33.10 17.22 1.26
N ARG A 976 -32.44 17.04 0.11
CA ARG A 976 -32.81 16.09 -0.96
C ARG A 976 -32.05 14.76 -0.86
N TYR A 977 -32.47 13.77 -1.64
CA TYR A 977 -31.84 12.45 -1.67
C TYR A 977 -30.39 12.50 -2.18
N GLN A 978 -29.46 11.88 -1.44
CA GLN A 978 -28.02 11.90 -1.72
C GLN A 978 -27.38 10.55 -1.45
N ILE A 979 -26.45 10.16 -2.32
CA ILE A 979 -25.70 8.92 -2.25
C ILE A 979 -24.21 9.23 -2.40
N ALA A 980 -23.40 8.56 -1.58
CA ALA A 980 -21.96 8.46 -1.75
C ALA A 980 -21.62 7.11 -2.41
N VAL A 981 -20.76 7.11 -3.43
CA VAL A 981 -20.27 5.90 -4.10
C VAL A 981 -18.76 5.78 -3.92
N TYR A 982 -18.32 4.63 -3.43
CA TYR A 982 -16.90 4.38 -3.13
C TYR A 982 -16.24 3.47 -4.16
N PHE A 983 -14.99 3.76 -4.49
CA PHE A 983 -14.12 2.90 -5.31
C PHE A 983 -12.65 3.19 -4.97
N ARG A 984 -11.74 2.37 -5.49
CA ARG A 984 -10.30 2.60 -5.32
C ARG A 984 -9.63 2.91 -6.65
N SER A 985 -8.73 3.89 -6.66
CA SER A 985 -8.01 4.37 -7.84
C SER A 985 -6.50 4.34 -7.60
N ASN A 986 -5.72 4.15 -8.67
CA ASN A 986 -4.27 4.25 -8.60
C ASN A 986 -3.83 5.68 -8.27
N ALA A 987 -2.92 5.81 -7.31
CA ALA A 987 -2.25 7.09 -7.04
C ALA A 987 -1.44 7.53 -8.27
N PRO A 988 -1.29 8.84 -8.53
CA PRO A 988 -0.33 9.34 -9.51
C PRO A 988 1.06 8.78 -9.19
N GLN A 989 1.74 8.20 -10.19
CA GLN A 989 3.08 7.61 -9.99
C GLN A 989 4.21 8.68 -9.92
N THR A 990 3.83 9.92 -9.65
CA THR A 990 4.71 11.09 -9.48
C THR A 990 4.36 11.81 -8.17
N VAL A 991 5.24 12.69 -7.68
CA VAL A 991 5.07 13.34 -6.36
C VAL A 991 4.09 14.52 -6.30
N GLY A 992 3.31 14.76 -7.35
CA GLY A 992 2.39 15.91 -7.41
C GLY A 992 1.14 15.68 -6.56
N VAL A 993 0.53 16.79 -6.08
CA VAL A 993 -0.68 16.83 -5.25
C VAL A 993 -1.57 18.03 -5.63
N MET A 994 -2.81 18.07 -5.17
CA MET A 994 -3.81 19.13 -5.40
C MET A 994 -3.33 20.52 -4.95
N GLY A 995 -2.67 20.60 -3.79
CA GLY A 995 -2.03 21.83 -3.29
C GLY A 995 -0.75 22.23 -4.04
N GLY A 996 -0.35 21.45 -5.04
CA GLY A 996 0.86 21.63 -5.84
C GLY A 996 1.92 20.59 -5.51
N PHE A 997 3.05 21.03 -4.96
CA PHE A 997 4.00 20.10 -4.35
C PHE A 997 3.79 20.13 -2.83
N PRO A 998 4.04 19.01 -2.13
CA PRO A 998 4.04 19.02 -0.66
C PRO A 998 4.89 20.18 -0.12
N ALA A 999 4.47 20.79 1.00
CA ALA A 999 5.10 22.00 1.55
C ALA A 999 6.63 21.89 1.74
N THR A 1000 7.13 20.66 1.92
CA THR A 1000 8.54 20.30 1.75
C THR A 1000 8.64 19.25 0.65
N SER A 1001 8.67 19.71 -0.59
CA SER A 1001 8.65 18.85 -1.78
C SER A 1001 9.84 17.89 -1.79
N PRO A 1002 9.61 16.58 -1.99
CA PRO A 1002 10.68 15.58 -2.04
C PRO A 1002 11.46 15.58 -3.36
N LEU A 1003 11.09 16.43 -4.33
CA LEU A 1003 11.85 16.64 -5.56
C LEU A 1003 12.71 17.90 -5.47
N PRO A 1004 13.94 17.93 -6.02
CA PRO A 1004 14.77 19.12 -5.99
C PRO A 1004 14.27 20.19 -6.98
N ASP A 1005 14.56 21.48 -6.71
CA ASP A 1005 14.21 22.59 -7.63
C ASP A 1005 14.86 22.44 -9.01
N ASN A 1006 16.11 21.98 -9.02
CA ASN A 1006 16.86 21.64 -10.22
C ASN A 1006 17.24 20.16 -10.15
N LEU A 1007 16.94 19.43 -11.22
CA LEU A 1007 17.21 18.01 -11.33
C LEU A 1007 18.22 17.77 -12.44
N ASN A 1008 19.38 17.25 -12.08
CA ASN A 1008 20.41 16.83 -13.03
C ASN A 1008 20.38 15.31 -13.16
N LEU A 1009 20.36 14.84 -14.41
CA LEU A 1009 20.22 13.44 -14.77
C LEU A 1009 21.26 13.06 -15.82
N GLU A 1010 21.87 11.90 -15.62
CA GLU A 1010 22.81 11.29 -16.55
C GLU A 1010 22.07 10.18 -17.33
N PRO A 1011 21.80 10.33 -18.64
CA PRO A 1011 21.05 9.33 -19.37
C PRO A 1011 21.80 8.00 -19.50
N LEU A 1012 21.10 6.89 -19.21
CA LEU A 1012 21.65 5.54 -19.30
C LEU A 1012 21.24 4.85 -20.61
N VAL A 1013 19.95 4.93 -20.94
CA VAL A 1013 19.39 4.35 -22.17
C VAL A 1013 18.20 5.17 -22.64
N MET A 1014 18.22 5.53 -23.92
CA MET A 1014 17.11 6.19 -24.60
C MET A 1014 16.21 5.16 -25.26
N SER A 1015 14.89 5.39 -25.20
CA SER A 1015 13.97 4.64 -26.06
C SER A 1015 14.31 4.87 -27.54
N ARG A 1016 14.13 3.84 -28.37
CA ARG A 1016 14.22 3.98 -29.84
C ARG A 1016 12.92 4.48 -30.46
N ASN A 1017 11.86 4.48 -29.67
CA ASN A 1017 10.52 4.72 -30.13
C ASN A 1017 9.88 5.88 -29.34
N LEU A 1018 8.89 6.47 -29.95
CA LEU A 1018 8.06 7.55 -29.44
C LEU A 1018 6.63 7.02 -29.38
N TRP A 1019 5.97 7.20 -28.25
CA TRP A 1019 4.59 6.75 -28.09
C TRP A 1019 3.64 7.89 -28.42
N THR A 1020 2.57 7.57 -29.14
CA THR A 1020 1.50 8.50 -29.50
C THR A 1020 0.17 7.90 -29.08
N ASN A 1021 -0.57 8.63 -28.26
CA ASN A 1021 -1.87 8.21 -27.74
C ASN A 1021 -2.95 9.26 -28.07
N THR A 1022 -4.07 8.82 -28.64
CA THR A 1022 -5.21 9.69 -29.00
C THR A 1022 -6.46 9.40 -28.16
N THR A 1023 -6.43 8.35 -27.32
CA THR A 1023 -7.59 7.84 -26.59
C THR A 1023 -7.33 7.75 -25.10
N SER A 1024 -8.31 8.18 -24.29
CA SER A 1024 -8.29 8.10 -22.83
C SER A 1024 -9.73 7.96 -22.30
N VAL A 1025 -9.97 8.30 -21.04
CA VAL A 1025 -11.26 8.17 -20.33
C VAL A 1025 -12.41 8.95 -20.99
N GLY A 1026 -12.13 9.94 -21.84
CA GLY A 1026 -13.14 10.68 -22.61
C GLY A 1026 -13.52 10.02 -23.95
N SER A 1027 -12.78 9.01 -24.39
CA SER A 1027 -13.03 8.28 -25.64
C SER A 1027 -14.18 7.28 -25.48
N LEU A 1028 -14.85 6.96 -26.59
CA LEU A 1028 -15.84 5.87 -26.61
C LEU A 1028 -15.19 4.48 -26.63
N ASP A 1029 -13.97 4.39 -27.16
CA ASP A 1029 -13.16 3.17 -27.24
C ASP A 1029 -11.97 3.25 -26.28
N LEU A 1030 -11.59 2.12 -25.68
CA LEU A 1030 -10.35 2.00 -24.91
C LEU A 1030 -9.15 1.81 -25.85
N ALA A 1031 -7.97 2.22 -25.35
CA ALA A 1031 -6.72 1.92 -26.03
C ALA A 1031 -6.38 0.42 -25.94
N PHE A 1032 -5.48 -0.02 -26.82
CA PHE A 1032 -4.88 -1.35 -26.82
C PHE A 1032 -3.36 -1.25 -26.98
N PRO A 1033 -2.55 -2.05 -26.25
CA PRO A 1033 -2.92 -3.14 -25.35
C PRO A 1033 -3.26 -2.74 -23.91
N TYR A 1034 -3.10 -1.46 -23.56
CA TYR A 1034 -3.38 -0.94 -22.22
C TYR A 1034 -4.67 -0.13 -22.25
N SER A 1035 -5.54 -0.29 -21.25
CA SER A 1035 -6.84 0.40 -21.22
C SER A 1035 -6.71 1.91 -21.13
N ASN A 1036 -5.85 2.42 -20.22
CA ASN A 1036 -5.65 3.86 -19.95
C ASN A 1036 -4.17 4.27 -19.93
N PRO A 1037 -3.47 4.20 -21.08
CA PRO A 1037 -2.03 4.43 -21.16
C PRO A 1037 -1.60 5.87 -20.86
N SER A 1038 -2.51 6.85 -20.94
CA SER A 1038 -2.19 8.26 -20.71
C SER A 1038 -2.41 8.73 -19.27
N ASP A 1039 -3.09 7.93 -18.43
CA ASP A 1039 -3.55 8.30 -17.07
C ASP A 1039 -2.37 8.60 -16.15
N GLN A 1040 -1.24 7.91 -16.35
CA GLN A 1040 -0.01 8.12 -15.58
C GLN A 1040 1.01 9.03 -16.28
N ILE A 1041 0.67 9.63 -17.43
CA ILE A 1041 1.61 10.46 -18.21
C ILE A 1041 1.32 11.93 -17.99
N ALA A 1042 2.17 12.59 -17.20
CA ALA A 1042 2.08 14.03 -16.94
C ALA A 1042 2.12 14.86 -18.23
N VAL A 1043 1.51 16.04 -18.21
CA VAL A 1043 1.62 17.03 -19.31
C VAL A 1043 1.83 18.43 -18.74
N ASN A 1044 2.41 19.34 -19.51
CA ASN A 1044 2.52 20.72 -19.05
C ASN A 1044 1.13 21.40 -19.11
N ALA A 1045 0.57 21.71 -17.95
CA ALA A 1045 -0.75 22.35 -17.83
C ALA A 1045 -0.73 23.88 -17.95
N ASP A 1046 0.45 24.52 -17.96
CA ASP A 1046 0.58 25.96 -18.13
C ASP A 1046 0.34 26.37 -19.59
N GLN A 1047 -0.94 26.40 -19.98
CA GLN A 1047 -1.37 27.53 -20.80
C GLN A 1047 -1.61 28.71 -19.86
N GLN A 1048 -0.64 29.64 -19.90
CA GLN A 1048 -0.81 31.02 -19.48
C GLN A 1048 -2.21 31.53 -19.82
N ILE A 1049 -2.79 32.30 -18.89
CA ILE A 1049 -3.95 33.18 -19.11
C ILE A 1049 -3.95 33.73 -20.55
N GLY A 1050 -4.84 33.23 -21.42
CA GLY A 1050 -5.06 33.76 -22.77
C GLY A 1050 -4.90 32.80 -23.96
N VAL A 1051 -4.49 31.54 -23.79
CA VAL A 1051 -4.66 30.50 -24.82
C VAL A 1051 -5.69 29.48 -24.34
N ASN A 1052 -6.65 29.19 -25.22
CA ASN A 1052 -7.92 28.57 -24.90
C ASN A 1052 -8.07 27.25 -25.69
N PRO A 1053 -8.16 26.07 -25.06
CA PRO A 1053 -8.05 25.80 -23.61
C PRO A 1053 -6.75 25.09 -23.16
N PRO A 1054 -6.30 25.32 -21.90
CA PRO A 1054 -5.32 24.49 -21.18
C PRO A 1054 -5.75 23.02 -21.13
N PHE A 1055 -4.83 22.10 -20.81
CA PHE A 1055 -5.16 20.68 -20.57
C PHE A 1055 -6.21 20.59 -19.44
N PRO A 1056 -7.45 20.20 -19.75
CA PRO A 1056 -8.55 20.28 -18.79
C PRO A 1056 -8.78 18.97 -18.01
N GLY A 1057 -7.92 17.96 -18.22
CA GLY A 1057 -8.04 16.61 -17.68
C GLY A 1057 -7.92 15.55 -18.76
N GLU A 1058 -7.81 14.28 -18.36
CA GLU A 1058 -7.69 13.14 -19.29
C GLU A 1058 -8.86 13.03 -20.26
N TRP A 1059 -10.06 13.45 -19.85
CA TRP A 1059 -11.27 13.40 -20.67
C TRP A 1059 -11.17 14.19 -21.99
N ALA A 1060 -10.21 15.12 -22.11
CA ALA A 1060 -9.97 15.86 -23.35
C ALA A 1060 -9.49 14.98 -24.51
N LEU A 1061 -8.91 13.82 -24.22
CA LEU A 1061 -8.52 12.81 -25.21
C LEU A 1061 -9.75 11.95 -25.52
N MET A 1062 -10.52 12.39 -26.51
CA MET A 1062 -11.84 11.82 -26.86
C MET A 1062 -11.90 11.20 -28.27
N SER A 1063 -10.76 10.85 -28.88
CA SER A 1063 -10.75 10.21 -30.20
C SER A 1063 -11.36 8.81 -30.16
N LEU A 1064 -11.78 8.28 -31.30
CA LEU A 1064 -11.98 6.84 -31.46
C LEU A 1064 -10.62 6.11 -31.47
N ALA A 1065 -10.63 4.78 -31.30
CA ALA A 1065 -9.40 3.97 -31.30
C ALA A 1065 -8.67 3.97 -32.65
N LYS A 1066 -9.31 4.45 -33.74
CA LYS A 1066 -8.65 4.55 -35.04
C LYS A 1066 -7.54 5.61 -35.01
N ILE A 1067 -6.31 5.17 -35.21
CA ILE A 1067 -5.11 6.00 -35.30
C ILE A 1067 -4.31 5.63 -36.54
N SER A 1068 -3.79 6.63 -37.26
CA SER A 1068 -3.13 6.42 -38.55
C SER A 1068 -1.91 7.33 -38.75
N VAL A 1069 -0.87 6.79 -39.38
CA VAL A 1069 0.36 7.49 -39.76
C VAL A 1069 0.74 7.14 -41.20
N GLY A 1070 0.74 8.11 -42.12
CA GLY A 1070 0.96 7.87 -43.55
C GLY A 1070 0.05 6.76 -44.11
N ASP A 1071 0.64 5.68 -44.60
CA ASP A 1071 -0.04 4.53 -45.21
C ASP A 1071 -0.42 3.41 -44.22
N PHE A 1072 -0.23 3.61 -42.92
CA PHE A 1072 -0.58 2.65 -41.87
C PHE A 1072 -1.73 3.17 -41.01
N ASP A 1073 -2.73 2.33 -40.76
CA ASP A 1073 -3.82 2.58 -39.81
C ASP A 1073 -4.08 1.36 -38.92
N ALA A 1074 -4.49 1.63 -37.69
CA ALA A 1074 -4.85 0.61 -36.70
C ALA A 1074 -5.96 1.13 -35.76
N GLU A 1075 -6.76 0.22 -35.21
CA GLU A 1075 -7.79 0.49 -34.20
C GLU A 1075 -7.25 0.18 -32.80
N THR A 1076 -6.22 0.93 -32.37
CA THR A 1076 -5.55 0.72 -31.07
C THR A 1076 -5.54 1.94 -30.16
N GLY A 1077 -5.75 3.15 -30.68
CA GLY A 1077 -5.72 4.42 -29.93
C GLY A 1077 -4.34 4.80 -29.36
N LEU A 1078 -3.36 3.91 -29.48
CA LEU A 1078 -1.97 4.03 -29.04
C LEU A 1078 -1.08 3.42 -30.12
N LEU A 1079 -0.03 4.15 -30.52
CA LEU A 1079 1.02 3.67 -31.40
C LEU A 1079 2.40 3.86 -30.76
N ASN A 1080 3.27 2.88 -30.99
CA ASN A 1080 4.69 2.96 -30.65
C ASN A 1080 5.49 3.15 -31.94
N LEU A 1081 5.89 4.38 -32.24
CA LEU A 1081 6.47 4.79 -33.51
C LEU A 1081 8.00 4.85 -33.40
N HIS A 1082 8.71 4.37 -34.41
CA HIS A 1082 10.17 4.52 -34.43
C HIS A 1082 10.55 6.00 -34.57
N GLN A 1083 11.54 6.46 -33.79
CA GLN A 1083 12.06 7.81 -33.91
C GLN A 1083 12.83 7.96 -35.21
N MET A 1084 12.50 8.99 -35.98
CA MET A 1084 13.24 9.40 -37.19
C MET A 1084 14.38 10.36 -36.82
N VAL A 1085 14.20 11.15 -35.76
CA VAL A 1085 15.24 11.99 -35.16
C VAL A 1085 15.40 11.56 -33.70
N PRO A 1086 16.48 10.83 -33.36
CA PRO A 1086 16.70 10.35 -32.00
C PRO A 1086 17.33 11.43 -31.11
N VAL A 1087 17.10 11.30 -29.80
CA VAL A 1087 17.76 12.11 -28.77
C VAL A 1087 19.22 11.67 -28.62
N ASP A 1088 20.15 12.62 -28.47
CA ASP A 1088 21.56 12.32 -28.16
C ASP A 1088 21.70 11.82 -26.71
N PRO A 1089 22.18 10.58 -26.47
CA PRO A 1089 22.34 10.03 -25.13
C PRO A 1089 23.63 10.49 -24.42
N ASN A 1090 24.53 11.22 -25.08
CA ASN A 1090 25.84 11.56 -24.52
C ASN A 1090 25.88 12.88 -23.75
N SER A 1091 24.75 13.58 -23.66
CA SER A 1091 24.62 14.85 -22.95
C SER A 1091 23.80 14.65 -21.68
N ASP A 1092 24.27 15.23 -20.58
CA ASP A 1092 23.50 15.29 -19.34
C ASP A 1092 22.31 16.23 -19.51
N PHE A 1093 21.23 15.94 -18.78
CA PHE A 1093 20.02 16.75 -18.79
C PHE A 1093 19.78 17.41 -17.44
N SER A 1094 19.48 18.70 -17.49
CA SER A 1094 19.08 19.50 -16.34
C SER A 1094 17.67 20.00 -16.54
N PHE A 1095 16.78 19.66 -15.61
CA PHE A 1095 15.39 20.11 -15.59
C PHE A 1095 15.11 21.02 -14.39
N SER A 1096 14.26 22.01 -14.58
CA SER A 1096 13.89 23.01 -13.57
C SER A 1096 12.45 23.48 -13.74
N SER A 1097 11.98 24.35 -12.85
CA SER A 1097 10.60 24.87 -12.85
C SER A 1097 9.58 23.75 -12.65
N ARG A 1098 9.55 23.24 -11.41
CA ARG A 1098 8.58 22.25 -10.92
C ARG A 1098 7.14 22.75 -11.13
N ALA A 1099 6.27 21.89 -11.63
CA ALA A 1099 4.85 22.13 -11.86
C ALA A 1099 4.03 20.82 -11.73
N TRP A 1100 2.71 20.93 -11.78
CA TRP A 1100 1.80 19.79 -11.80
C TRP A 1100 0.68 20.04 -12.81
N ASP A 1101 -0.04 18.99 -13.20
CA ASP A 1101 -1.18 19.09 -14.10
C ASP A 1101 -2.52 18.89 -13.38
N HIS A 1102 -3.63 18.94 -14.14
CA HIS A 1102 -4.99 18.79 -13.60
C HIS A 1102 -5.28 17.40 -13.03
N GLU A 1103 -4.44 16.41 -13.33
CA GLU A 1103 -4.48 15.06 -12.74
C GLU A 1103 -3.45 14.94 -11.60
N PHE A 1104 -2.94 16.08 -11.13
CA PHE A 1104 -2.00 16.22 -10.02
C PHE A 1104 -0.66 15.51 -10.23
N ARG A 1105 -0.22 15.34 -11.48
CA ARG A 1105 1.07 14.71 -11.79
C ARG A 1105 2.21 15.72 -11.78
N GLY A 1106 3.20 15.50 -10.92
CA GLY A 1106 4.38 16.36 -10.76
C GLY A 1106 5.38 16.21 -11.91
N HIS A 1107 5.82 17.34 -12.46
CA HIS A 1107 6.75 17.39 -13.59
C HIS A 1107 7.63 18.66 -13.58
N TYR A 1108 8.60 18.72 -14.49
CA TYR A 1108 9.45 19.89 -14.75
C TYR A 1108 9.12 20.49 -16.12
N ARG A 1109 8.99 21.82 -16.18
CA ARG A 1109 8.62 22.56 -17.41
C ARG A 1109 9.82 23.00 -18.25
N ILE A 1110 10.99 23.18 -17.64
CA ILE A 1110 12.14 23.80 -18.30
C ILE A 1110 13.30 22.82 -18.35
N ALA A 1111 13.85 22.60 -19.54
CA ALA A 1111 15.19 22.02 -19.73
C ALA A 1111 16.23 23.15 -19.86
N ASP A 1112 17.48 22.91 -19.42
CA ASP A 1112 18.54 23.93 -19.48
C ASP A 1112 18.67 24.54 -20.88
N VAL A 1113 18.60 25.86 -20.92
CA VAL A 1113 18.60 26.61 -22.17
C VAL A 1113 19.97 26.69 -22.83
N ASN A 1114 21.04 26.50 -22.06
CA ASN A 1114 22.43 26.58 -22.51
C ASN A 1114 23.03 25.21 -22.86
N ALA A 1115 22.28 24.13 -22.64
CA ALA A 1115 22.70 22.76 -22.92
C ALA A 1115 21.85 22.12 -24.04
N TYR A 1116 22.19 20.89 -24.43
CA TYR A 1116 21.39 20.12 -25.35
C TYR A 1116 20.04 19.76 -24.71
N ARG A 1117 18.93 19.95 -25.45
CA ARG A 1117 17.58 19.63 -24.98
C ARG A 1117 17.04 18.38 -25.66
N PRO A 1118 16.40 17.47 -24.92
CA PRO A 1118 15.86 16.25 -25.50
C PRO A 1118 14.81 16.61 -26.56
N THR A 1119 15.06 16.18 -27.79
CA THR A 1119 14.18 16.38 -28.94
C THR A 1119 14.04 15.07 -29.68
N ALA A 1120 12.84 14.50 -29.70
CA ALA A 1120 12.53 13.27 -30.42
C ALA A 1120 11.39 13.53 -31.41
N MET A 1121 11.52 12.99 -32.62
CA MET A 1121 10.53 13.14 -33.68
C MET A 1121 10.25 11.79 -34.34
N ALA A 1122 8.98 11.49 -34.56
CA ALA A 1122 8.53 10.34 -35.34
C ALA A 1122 7.65 10.80 -36.52
N GLN A 1123 7.16 9.84 -37.30
CA GLN A 1123 6.23 10.13 -38.40
C GLN A 1123 4.94 10.78 -37.85
N PRO A 1124 4.46 11.89 -38.42
CA PRO A 1124 3.22 12.54 -37.98
C PRO A 1124 1.97 11.72 -38.27
N LEU A 1125 0.90 12.02 -37.55
CA LEU A 1125 -0.44 11.46 -37.78
C LEU A 1125 -0.96 11.87 -39.18
N SER A 1126 -1.74 10.99 -39.82
CA SER A 1126 -2.33 11.26 -41.14
C SER A 1126 -3.40 12.37 -41.10
N GLY A 1127 -3.90 12.71 -39.91
CA GLY A 1127 -4.83 13.81 -39.67
C GLY A 1127 -4.55 14.47 -38.32
N VAL A 1128 -5.02 15.70 -38.15
CA VAL A 1128 -4.90 16.42 -36.88
C VAL A 1128 -5.81 15.81 -35.81
N ALA A 1129 -5.29 15.59 -34.62
CA ALA A 1129 -6.03 15.05 -33.48
C ALA A 1129 -5.50 15.62 -32.18
N THR A 1130 -6.33 15.68 -31.15
CA THR A 1130 -5.83 15.90 -29.79
C THR A 1130 -5.18 14.62 -29.30
N HIS A 1131 -3.90 14.69 -28.93
CA HIS A 1131 -3.12 13.51 -28.59
C HIS A 1131 -1.99 13.83 -27.60
N LYS A 1132 -1.50 12.81 -26.90
CA LYS A 1132 -0.26 12.88 -26.14
C LYS A 1132 0.86 12.18 -26.88
N VAL A 1133 2.01 12.82 -26.91
CA VAL A 1133 3.25 12.24 -27.43
C VAL A 1133 4.22 12.12 -26.27
N PHE A 1134 4.82 10.94 -26.07
CA PHE A 1134 5.76 10.75 -24.97
C PHE A 1134 6.96 9.87 -25.32
N PHE A 1135 8.10 10.25 -24.76
CA PHE A 1135 9.40 9.67 -24.96
C PHE A 1135 9.99 9.24 -23.60
N PRO A 1136 10.08 7.93 -23.33
CA PRO A 1136 10.68 7.43 -22.10
C PRO A 1136 12.18 7.16 -22.25
N PHE A 1137 12.92 7.37 -21.17
CA PHE A 1137 14.31 6.94 -21.05
C PHE A 1137 14.66 6.65 -19.58
N LEU A 1138 15.69 5.83 -19.36
CA LEU A 1138 16.25 5.64 -18.02
C LEU A 1138 17.44 6.57 -17.84
N ALA A 1139 17.51 7.18 -16.67
CA ALA A 1139 18.62 8.03 -16.27
C ALA A 1139 19.06 7.74 -14.84
N GLN A 1140 20.30 8.07 -14.55
CA GLN A 1140 20.88 8.02 -13.23
C GLN A 1140 20.82 9.40 -12.60
N THR A 1141 20.49 9.45 -11.31
CA THR A 1141 20.43 10.67 -10.51
C THR A 1141 21.81 11.09 -10.01
N SER A 1142 22.12 12.39 -10.06
CA SER A 1142 23.44 12.90 -9.68
C SER A 1142 23.57 13.26 -8.18
N ALA A 1143 22.46 13.29 -7.44
CA ALA A 1143 22.40 13.76 -6.05
C ALA A 1143 21.35 13.00 -5.23
N ASP A 1144 21.53 13.04 -3.91
CA ASP A 1144 20.60 12.46 -2.93
C ASP A 1144 19.40 13.38 -2.67
N ASN A 1145 18.22 12.79 -2.51
CA ASN A 1145 17.02 13.42 -1.97
C ASN A 1145 16.18 12.38 -1.20
N VAL A 1146 15.05 12.81 -0.64
CA VAL A 1146 13.98 11.97 -0.07
C VAL A 1146 13.41 11.02 -1.11
N TYR A 1147 13.20 11.48 -2.37
CA TYR A 1147 12.55 10.67 -3.41
C TYR A 1147 13.46 9.59 -4.03
N PHE A 1148 14.76 9.87 -4.21
CA PHE A 1148 15.75 8.94 -4.79
C PHE A 1148 17.14 9.21 -4.19
N ARG A 1149 18.04 8.23 -4.29
CA ARG A 1149 19.46 8.37 -3.90
C ARG A 1149 20.31 8.68 -5.13
N LYS A 1150 21.50 9.23 -4.94
CA LYS A 1150 22.53 9.38 -5.97
C LYS A 1150 22.83 8.00 -6.57
N GLY A 1151 22.95 7.93 -7.88
CA GLY A 1151 23.23 6.68 -8.58
C GLY A 1151 22.00 5.78 -8.79
N GLU A 1152 20.84 6.16 -8.27
CA GLU A 1152 19.58 5.44 -8.46
C GLU A 1152 19.04 5.67 -9.89
N VAL A 1153 18.48 4.62 -10.48
CA VAL A 1153 17.90 4.67 -11.82
C VAL A 1153 16.44 5.09 -11.73
N VAL A 1154 16.14 6.20 -12.39
CA VAL A 1154 14.79 6.74 -12.53
C VAL A 1154 14.30 6.58 -13.97
N LEU A 1155 12.99 6.38 -14.12
CA LEU A 1155 12.32 6.48 -15.42
C LEU A 1155 11.93 7.94 -15.63
N VAL A 1156 12.39 8.52 -16.73
CA VAL A 1156 11.99 9.87 -17.14
C VAL A 1156 11.10 9.75 -18.35
N VAL A 1157 9.94 10.41 -18.32
CA VAL A 1157 9.05 10.50 -19.47
C VAL A 1157 8.95 11.97 -19.87
N VAL A 1158 9.46 12.28 -21.05
CA VAL A 1158 9.26 13.58 -21.67
C VAL A 1158 8.00 13.50 -22.51
N SER A 1159 7.04 14.37 -22.23
CA SER A 1159 5.70 14.31 -22.80
C SER A 1159 5.26 15.67 -23.31
N ARG A 1160 4.41 15.65 -24.34
CA ARG A 1160 3.76 16.82 -24.93
C ARG A 1160 2.27 16.54 -25.06
N TYR A 1161 1.46 17.51 -24.64
CA TYR A 1161 0.04 17.55 -24.99
C TYR A 1161 -0.12 18.32 -26.31
N ALA A 1162 -0.57 17.63 -27.36
CA ALA A 1162 -0.71 18.19 -28.69
C ALA A 1162 -2.21 18.41 -28.97
N LEU A 1163 -2.65 19.68 -28.93
CA LEU A 1163 -4.04 20.06 -29.14
C LEU A 1163 -4.33 20.24 -30.64
N LEU A 1164 -5.18 19.38 -31.21
CA LEU A 1164 -5.59 19.42 -32.63
C LEU A 1164 -4.39 19.58 -33.59
N ASP A 1165 -3.36 18.77 -33.36
CA ASP A 1165 -2.09 18.77 -34.10
C ASP A 1165 -1.84 17.35 -34.67
N GLY A 1166 -1.02 17.22 -35.71
CA GLY A 1166 -0.57 15.94 -36.26
C GLY A 1166 0.89 15.59 -35.90
N ASP A 1167 1.65 16.52 -35.32
CA ASP A 1167 3.07 16.35 -35.09
C ASP A 1167 3.39 15.42 -33.90
N ASN A 1168 3.97 14.25 -34.22
CA ASN A 1168 4.54 13.33 -33.24
C ASN A 1168 5.95 13.77 -32.82
N VAL A 1169 6.01 14.83 -32.03
CA VAL A 1169 7.26 15.48 -31.58
C VAL A 1169 7.21 15.85 -30.11
N VAL A 1170 8.31 15.60 -29.39
CA VAL A 1170 8.60 16.21 -28.08
C VAL A 1170 9.81 17.14 -28.21
N ARG A 1171 9.69 18.39 -27.74
CA ARG A 1171 10.78 19.38 -27.76
C ARG A 1171 10.55 20.50 -26.74
N PHE A 1172 11.59 20.86 -26.00
CA PHE A 1172 11.56 22.02 -25.12
C PHE A 1172 11.85 23.32 -25.89
N THR A 1173 11.03 24.35 -25.71
CA THR A 1173 11.19 25.68 -26.34
C THR A 1173 11.56 26.75 -25.31
N ASP A 1174 12.09 27.89 -25.75
CA ASP A 1174 12.49 29.01 -24.87
C ASP A 1174 11.30 29.75 -24.24
N SER A 1175 10.13 29.69 -24.88
CA SER A 1175 8.88 30.25 -24.39
C SER A 1175 7.70 29.37 -24.84
N GLY A 1176 6.63 29.35 -24.04
CA GLY A 1176 5.37 28.64 -24.35
C GLY A 1176 5.57 27.16 -24.65
N THR A 1177 6.29 26.43 -23.79
CA THR A 1177 6.59 25.02 -24.04
C THR A 1177 5.43 24.11 -23.64
N ASP A 1178 4.89 23.34 -24.58
CA ASP A 1178 3.86 22.32 -24.31
C ASP A 1178 4.47 20.99 -23.82
N THR A 1179 5.79 20.96 -23.63
CA THR A 1179 6.55 19.76 -23.25
C THR A 1179 6.98 19.84 -21.78
N CYS A 1180 6.90 18.73 -21.07
CA CYS A 1180 7.44 18.58 -19.73
C CYS A 1180 8.22 17.28 -19.56
N ALA A 1181 9.01 17.18 -18.49
CA ALA A 1181 9.65 15.95 -18.06
C ALA A 1181 9.11 15.53 -16.69
N ALA A 1182 8.48 14.36 -16.63
CA ALA A 1182 8.07 13.72 -15.37
C ALA A 1182 9.05 12.62 -14.98
N VAL A 1183 9.20 12.42 -13.67
CA VAL A 1183 10.18 11.51 -13.07
C VAL A 1183 9.47 10.49 -12.21
N TYR A 1184 9.68 9.22 -12.54
CA TYR A 1184 9.07 8.08 -11.89
C TYR A 1184 10.17 7.25 -11.25
N ARG A 1185 9.93 6.75 -10.04
CA ARG A 1185 10.78 5.72 -9.45
C ARG A 1185 10.63 4.45 -10.27
N THR A 1186 11.72 3.74 -10.49
CA THR A 1186 11.65 2.43 -11.13
C THR A 1186 11.09 1.40 -10.14
N ARG A 1187 10.28 0.46 -10.63
CA ARG A 1187 9.85 -0.69 -9.83
C ARG A 1187 11.08 -1.44 -9.33
N GLY A 1188 11.25 -1.51 -8.01
CA GLY A 1188 12.43 -2.10 -7.37
C GLY A 1188 13.60 -1.15 -7.12
N LEU A 1189 13.48 0.14 -7.46
CA LEU A 1189 14.44 1.18 -7.10
C LEU A 1189 15.89 0.79 -7.45
N LEU A 1190 16.14 0.50 -8.74
CA LEU A 1190 17.41 -0.03 -9.21
C LEU A 1190 18.55 0.94 -8.87
N LEU A 1191 19.57 0.46 -8.17
CA LEU A 1191 20.75 1.22 -7.80
C LEU A 1191 21.98 0.64 -8.50
N LEU A 1192 22.65 1.47 -9.30
CA LEU A 1192 23.87 1.08 -10.01
C LEU A 1192 25.11 1.55 -9.24
N ALA A 1193 26.23 0.85 -9.44
CA ALA A 1193 27.53 1.27 -8.97
C ALA A 1193 27.83 2.70 -9.47
N SER A 1194 28.32 3.57 -8.58
CA SER A 1194 28.64 4.95 -8.93
C SER A 1194 30.01 5.03 -9.59
N GLU A 1195 30.11 4.61 -10.85
CA GLU A 1195 31.13 5.01 -11.84
C GLU A 1195 30.93 4.19 -13.12
N ARG A 1196 31.10 4.84 -14.27
CA ARG A 1196 31.02 4.24 -15.61
C ARG A 1196 32.41 3.99 -16.16
#